data_AF-A0AAJ1EJN1-F1
#
_entry.id   AF-A0AAJ1EJN1-F1
#
_cell.length_a   1.000
_cell.length_b   1.000
_cell.length_c   1.000
_cell.angle_alpha   90.00
_cell.angle_beta   90.00
_cell.angle_gamma   90.00
#
_symmetry.space_group_name_H-M   'P 1'
#
loop_
_entity.id
_entity.type
_entity.pdbx_description
1 polymer ?
#
loop_
_entity_poly.entity_id
_entity_poly.type
_entity_poly.pdbx_seq_one_letter_code
_entity_poly.pdbx_strand_id
1 'polypeptide(L)'
;MTVMSEHRPDPEALLARVKEEAARKKRGKLKVFLGAAAGVGKTYAMLEAAREQRAEGVDVVAGLIETHGRPETEALLQGLEILASHRLEYRGTTLKEFDLDTALTRHPTVILVDELAHTNAPGSRHTKRWQDIIELLGAGIHVYTTLNVQHLESLNDIVTRITGTVVRETIPDSVLEQADEIELIDLPPDDLLQRLKEGKIYVPELAKEAIGNFFRKGNLTALRELALRRTADRVDAQMRAYMSDQAIPTTWPVTERLIVLVGPSPHSAQTVRGAKRMAAALRAEWIAVYVETEAYARLSETDRRRVAENLRLAEQLGAEVVTLSGSQTNESAAVLRYASERNVTKIILGKPTRSLWRRIVAGSIVDALVRGSGDIDIYVISGTGIPHAPVARVERAPEPDWSAYGRAATVVALCTAVAWLMYPYFELSNLIMVYLLGVTGVAARSGPGPSVLASILSVAVFDFFFVVPHFTFRVADAQYLVTFAVMLVVALVISGFTVRIRIQAESARQRERRTAALYALSRELASARGVEHVLRAAGRHIADVFGGQVAVLLPDPSGHLGLQVGPSAQFEVTPSERGVAQWVYEHGQTAGCGTSTLPGAKVLYLPLVASQGILGVLGLLPADPRSLEAPEQLHQLETFANQTALALERTQLAAAAQEAQVRAEAERLRSSLLSSVSHDLRTPLATITGAASSLLEGDKILDDQTQQDLLESLVEEAERLNRLVNNLLEMTRMESGTLQVRKEWHVLEEVVGAALGRLAKLLCDRPVTTSLPADLPLVPIDDVLIEQVLINLLDNAIKHTPDGGPLEITVRAHNGTVTVEVADRGPGLPPGDEERVFEKFYRGPGLTSRGTGLGLAICRGIVEAHGGRIRAENRPEGGVAFRFTIPLTGTPPEVEGVDV
;
A
#
# COMPACT_ATOMS: atom_id res chain seq x y z
N MET A 1 -6.32 36.07 -40.95
CA MET A 1 -7.47 35.32 -40.38
C MET A 1 -7.02 33.89 -40.18
N THR A 2 -6.54 33.58 -38.97
CA THR A 2 -6.03 32.26 -38.62
C THR A 2 -7.02 31.68 -37.63
N VAL A 3 -7.64 30.57 -38.02
CA VAL A 3 -8.73 29.91 -37.33
C VAL A 3 -8.23 29.41 -35.97
N MET A 4 -8.78 29.97 -34.89
CA MET A 4 -8.67 29.42 -33.54
C MET A 4 -9.39 28.07 -33.55
N SER A 5 -8.65 26.97 -33.38
CA SER A 5 -9.24 25.68 -33.10
C SER A 5 -9.78 25.69 -31.66
N GLU A 6 -11.06 26.04 -31.49
CA GLU A 6 -11.79 25.79 -30.27
C GLU A 6 -11.75 24.29 -29.96
N HIS A 7 -11.11 23.94 -28.84
CA HIS A 7 -11.08 22.59 -28.32
C HIS A 7 -12.50 22.25 -27.83
N ARG A 8 -13.31 21.64 -28.70
CA ARG A 8 -14.70 21.28 -28.40
C ARG A 8 -14.69 20.24 -27.25
N PRO A 9 -15.29 20.53 -26.08
CA PRO A 9 -15.31 19.59 -24.97
C PRO A 9 -16.05 18.31 -25.36
N ASP A 10 -15.60 17.19 -24.80
CA ASP A 10 -16.16 15.86 -25.05
C ASP A 10 -17.67 15.81 -24.73
N PRO A 11 -18.54 15.48 -25.68
CA PRO A 11 -19.99 15.39 -25.48
C PRO A 11 -20.39 14.41 -24.36
N GLU A 12 -19.64 13.33 -24.17
CA GLU A 12 -19.92 12.36 -23.10
C GLU A 12 -19.61 12.95 -21.73
N ALA A 13 -18.51 13.69 -21.61
CA ALA A 13 -18.15 14.41 -20.39
C ALA A 13 -19.19 15.50 -20.06
N LEU A 14 -19.74 16.21 -21.06
CA LEU A 14 -20.83 17.18 -20.87
C LEU A 14 -22.14 16.51 -20.44
N LEU A 15 -22.49 15.37 -21.04
CA LEU A 15 -23.70 14.63 -20.68
C LEU A 15 -23.61 14.04 -19.25
N ALA A 16 -22.43 13.54 -18.87
CA ALA A 16 -22.16 13.07 -17.52
C ALA A 16 -22.31 14.22 -16.49
N ARG A 17 -21.72 15.38 -16.77
CA ARG A 17 -21.87 16.60 -15.95
C ARG A 17 -23.31 17.04 -15.77
N VAL A 18 -24.08 17.10 -16.86
CA VAL A 18 -25.51 17.49 -16.79
C VAL A 18 -26.33 16.49 -15.98
N LYS A 19 -26.02 15.20 -16.08
CA LYS A 19 -26.68 14.16 -15.25
C LYS A 19 -26.31 14.29 -13.78
N GLU A 20 -25.05 14.56 -13.46
CA GLU A 20 -24.58 14.81 -12.09
C GLU A 20 -25.21 16.08 -11.50
N GLU A 21 -25.27 17.18 -12.25
CA GLU A 21 -25.95 18.42 -11.82
C GLU A 21 -27.45 18.22 -11.58
N ALA A 22 -28.11 17.46 -12.46
CA ALA A 22 -29.53 17.14 -12.32
C ALA A 22 -29.80 16.25 -11.09
N ALA A 23 -28.89 15.31 -10.80
CA ALA A 23 -28.96 14.49 -9.58
C ALA A 23 -28.71 15.35 -8.32
N ARG A 24 -27.75 16.27 -8.36
CA ARG A 24 -27.42 17.18 -7.26
C ARG A 24 -28.55 18.16 -6.95
N LYS A 25 -29.29 18.64 -7.96
CA LYS A 25 -30.48 19.50 -7.78
C LYS A 25 -31.69 18.79 -7.15
N LYS A 26 -31.78 17.46 -7.28
CA LYS A 26 -32.87 16.65 -6.69
C LYS A 26 -32.57 16.18 -5.27
N ARG A 27 -31.31 16.21 -4.85
CA ARG A 27 -30.86 15.83 -3.51
C ARG A 27 -31.07 16.98 -2.52
N GLY A 28 -31.41 16.67 -1.28
CA GLY A 28 -31.40 17.62 -0.18
C GLY A 28 -29.99 18.17 0.10
N LYS A 29 -29.93 19.33 0.76
CA LYS A 29 -28.68 20.00 1.14
C LYS A 29 -28.27 19.62 2.55
N LEU A 30 -26.97 19.38 2.76
CA LEU A 30 -26.40 19.09 4.07
C LEU A 30 -25.62 20.30 4.60
N LYS A 31 -26.05 20.83 5.75
CA LYS A 31 -25.32 21.87 6.50
C LYS A 31 -24.75 21.28 7.79
N VAL A 32 -23.44 21.37 7.96
CA VAL A 32 -22.71 20.81 9.11
C VAL A 32 -22.14 21.93 9.97
N PHE A 33 -22.53 21.96 11.24
CA PHE A 33 -21.94 22.84 12.25
C PHE A 33 -20.74 22.12 12.87
N LEU A 34 -19.53 22.47 12.41
CA LEU A 34 -18.28 21.82 12.81
C LEU A 34 -17.64 22.57 13.98
N GLY A 35 -17.17 21.85 14.99
CA GLY A 35 -16.44 22.43 16.12
C GLY A 35 -15.21 21.63 16.53
N ALA A 36 -14.29 22.29 17.20
CA ALA A 36 -13.07 21.67 17.71
C ALA A 36 -13.33 20.65 18.83
N ALA A 37 -14.32 20.92 19.69
CA ALA A 37 -14.64 20.09 20.85
C ALA A 37 -16.11 20.25 21.28
N ALA A 38 -16.55 19.41 22.23
CA ALA A 38 -17.83 19.60 22.89
C ALA A 38 -17.87 20.92 23.68
N GLY A 39 -19.03 21.59 23.70
CA GLY A 39 -19.23 22.83 24.47
C GLY A 39 -18.90 24.14 23.74
N VAL A 40 -18.37 24.10 22.50
CA VAL A 40 -18.12 25.30 21.69
C VAL A 40 -19.39 26.00 21.18
N GLY A 41 -20.56 25.36 21.27
CA GLY A 41 -21.86 25.97 20.92
C GLY A 41 -22.51 25.46 19.63
N LYS A 42 -22.05 24.35 19.04
CA LYS A 42 -22.58 23.81 17.77
C LYS A 42 -24.11 23.66 17.74
N THR A 43 -24.70 22.99 18.73
CA THR A 43 -26.17 22.80 18.82
C THR A 43 -26.91 24.12 18.98
N TYR A 44 -26.34 25.08 19.69
CA TYR A 44 -26.92 26.41 19.85
C TYR A 44 -26.96 27.16 18.51
N ALA A 45 -25.83 27.20 17.80
CA ALA A 45 -25.74 27.82 16.48
C ALA A 45 -26.66 27.15 15.44
N MET A 46 -26.75 25.81 15.49
CA MET A 46 -27.67 25.05 14.64
C MET A 46 -29.15 25.45 14.87
N LEU A 47 -29.55 25.59 16.13
CA LEU A 47 -30.91 26.01 16.49
C LEU A 47 -31.18 27.49 16.15
N GLU A 48 -30.19 28.36 16.27
CA GLU A 48 -30.28 29.76 15.86
C GLU A 48 -30.53 29.88 14.35
N ALA A 49 -29.72 29.18 13.53
CA ALA A 49 -29.91 29.10 12.09
C ALA A 49 -31.26 28.49 11.71
N ALA A 50 -31.75 27.49 12.45
CA ALA A 50 -33.06 26.89 12.25
C ALA A 50 -34.22 27.87 12.51
N ARG A 51 -34.09 28.73 13.54
CA ARG A 51 -35.08 29.77 13.84
C ARG A 51 -35.12 30.86 12.78
N GLU A 52 -33.97 31.23 12.23
CA GLU A 52 -33.88 32.17 11.12
C GLU A 52 -34.64 31.65 9.90
N GLN A 53 -34.38 30.39 9.49
CA GLN A 53 -35.12 29.74 8.40
C GLN A 53 -36.62 29.70 8.64
N ARG A 54 -37.04 29.42 9.87
CA ARG A 54 -38.46 29.42 10.21
C ARG A 54 -39.08 30.82 10.20
N ALA A 55 -38.34 31.85 10.62
CA ALA A 55 -38.78 33.24 10.53
C ALA A 55 -38.98 33.68 9.08
N GLU A 56 -38.21 33.09 8.15
CA GLU A 56 -38.37 33.22 6.69
C GLU A 56 -39.54 32.38 6.12
N GLY A 57 -40.25 31.62 6.96
CA GLY A 57 -41.42 30.81 6.57
C GLY A 57 -41.09 29.41 6.05
N VAL A 58 -39.85 28.93 6.22
CA VAL A 58 -39.46 27.57 5.84
C VAL A 58 -40.02 26.54 6.84
N ASP A 59 -40.47 25.38 6.33
CA ASP A 59 -40.91 24.25 7.16
C ASP A 59 -39.71 23.56 7.82
N VAL A 60 -39.52 23.82 9.12
CA VAL A 60 -38.38 23.34 9.91
C VAL A 60 -38.87 22.45 11.05
N VAL A 61 -38.33 21.24 11.12
CA VAL A 61 -38.67 20.25 12.14
C VAL A 61 -37.43 19.85 12.94
N ALA A 62 -37.54 19.80 14.26
CA ALA A 62 -36.52 19.25 15.13
C ALA A 62 -36.68 17.72 15.22
N GLY A 63 -35.76 16.98 14.62
CA GLY A 63 -35.77 15.52 14.61
C GLY A 63 -35.20 14.94 15.90
N LEU A 64 -33.92 15.21 16.15
CA LEU A 64 -33.23 14.81 17.37
C LEU A 64 -32.29 15.94 17.79
N ILE A 65 -32.49 16.46 19.00
CA ILE A 65 -31.67 17.57 19.54
C ILE A 65 -31.23 17.21 20.96
N GLU A 66 -29.93 17.29 21.20
CA GLU A 66 -29.34 17.04 22.52
C GLU A 66 -29.08 18.36 23.26
N THR A 67 -30.00 18.75 24.16
CA THR A 67 -29.83 19.98 24.95
C THR A 67 -28.92 19.81 26.15
N HIS A 68 -28.70 18.57 26.61
CA HIS A 68 -28.02 18.21 27.86
C HIS A 68 -28.47 19.04 29.09
N GLY A 69 -29.75 19.44 29.14
CA GLY A 69 -30.31 20.22 30.23
C GLY A 69 -29.92 21.70 30.26
N ARG A 70 -29.46 22.26 29.13
CA ARG A 70 -29.03 23.66 29.04
C ARG A 70 -30.22 24.60 28.80
N PRO A 71 -30.56 25.51 29.74
CA PRO A 71 -31.77 26.33 29.65
C PRO A 71 -31.76 27.29 28.45
N GLU A 72 -30.59 27.85 28.10
CA GLU A 72 -30.43 28.72 26.94
C GLU A 72 -30.67 28.00 25.61
N THR A 73 -30.29 26.72 25.51
CA THR A 73 -30.50 25.89 24.31
C THR A 73 -31.93 25.38 24.23
N GLU A 74 -32.53 25.03 25.37
CA GLU A 74 -33.95 24.63 25.47
C GLU A 74 -34.90 25.78 25.09
N ALA A 75 -34.56 27.02 25.45
CA ALA A 75 -35.33 28.19 25.03
C ALA A 75 -35.37 28.36 23.50
N LEU A 76 -34.35 27.89 22.77
CA LEU A 76 -34.33 27.93 21.31
C LEU A 76 -35.21 26.86 20.66
N LEU A 77 -35.47 25.75 21.36
CA LEU A 77 -36.42 24.73 20.91
C LEU A 77 -37.88 25.17 21.05
N GLN A 78 -38.17 26.12 21.94
CA GLN A 78 -39.53 26.56 22.18
C GLN A 78 -40.17 27.09 20.91
N GLY A 79 -41.30 26.48 20.58
CA GLY A 79 -42.09 26.79 19.40
C GLY A 79 -41.77 25.94 18.19
N LEU A 80 -40.60 25.29 18.05
CA LEU A 80 -40.29 24.40 16.91
C LEU A 80 -41.13 23.12 16.99
N GLU A 81 -41.52 22.56 15.84
CA GLU A 81 -42.15 21.24 15.77
C GLU A 81 -41.08 20.19 16.12
N ILE A 82 -41.35 19.31 17.09
CA ILE A 82 -40.41 18.29 17.55
C ILE A 82 -40.99 16.91 17.23
N LEU A 83 -40.23 16.07 16.52
CA LEU A 83 -40.61 14.69 16.27
C LEU A 83 -40.50 13.85 17.54
N ALA A 84 -41.44 12.92 17.72
CA ALA A 84 -41.39 12.00 18.84
C ALA A 84 -40.21 11.02 18.65
N SER A 85 -39.35 10.90 19.66
CA SER A 85 -38.25 9.92 19.65
C SER A 85 -38.76 8.49 19.68
N HIS A 86 -38.17 7.60 18.88
CA HIS A 86 -38.44 6.17 18.92
C HIS A 86 -37.86 5.56 20.21
N ARG A 87 -38.63 4.72 20.91
CA ARG A 87 -38.22 4.10 22.17
C ARG A 87 -37.88 2.64 21.95
N LEU A 88 -36.62 2.27 22.17
CA LEU A 88 -36.12 0.90 22.02
C LEU A 88 -35.70 0.34 23.39
N GLU A 89 -36.13 -0.87 23.73
CA GLU A 89 -35.66 -1.58 24.92
C GLU A 89 -34.37 -2.33 24.60
N TYR A 90 -33.29 -1.99 25.31
CA TYR A 90 -32.02 -2.68 25.17
C TYR A 90 -31.40 -2.94 26.53
N ARG A 91 -31.17 -4.22 26.85
CA ARG A 91 -30.55 -4.68 28.12
C ARG A 91 -31.21 -4.12 29.39
N GLY A 92 -32.54 -3.98 29.41
CA GLY A 92 -33.29 -3.49 30.57
C GLY A 92 -33.36 -1.96 30.70
N THR A 93 -32.82 -1.21 29.73
CA THR A 93 -32.89 0.26 29.68
C THR A 93 -33.63 0.71 28.42
N THR A 94 -34.55 1.67 28.54
CA THR A 94 -35.23 2.28 27.39
C THR A 94 -34.36 3.38 26.79
N LEU A 95 -33.85 3.17 25.57
CA LEU A 95 -33.10 4.16 24.80
C LEU A 95 -34.06 4.97 23.92
N LYS A 96 -33.82 6.29 23.84
CA LYS A 96 -34.54 7.19 22.93
C LYS A 96 -33.66 7.42 21.70
N GLU A 97 -34.17 7.12 20.52
CA GLU A 97 -33.44 7.22 19.25
C GLU A 97 -34.22 8.06 18.24
N PHE A 98 -33.53 8.56 17.21
CA PHE A 98 -34.16 9.26 16.10
C PHE A 98 -35.06 8.34 15.27
N ASP A 99 -36.29 8.79 14.99
CA ASP A 99 -37.25 8.06 14.16
C ASP A 99 -37.15 8.53 12.69
N LEU A 100 -36.33 7.80 11.91
CA LEU A 100 -36.12 8.08 10.49
C LEU A 100 -37.39 7.90 9.65
N ASP A 101 -38.21 6.88 9.93
CA ASP A 101 -39.37 6.56 9.08
C ASP A 101 -40.48 7.61 9.25
N THR A 102 -40.68 8.09 10.47
CA THR A 102 -41.58 9.23 10.73
C THR A 102 -41.05 10.51 10.07
N ALA A 103 -39.74 10.76 10.12
CA ALA A 103 -39.14 11.93 9.46
C ALA A 103 -39.30 11.90 7.93
N LEU A 104 -39.10 10.74 7.30
CA LEU A 104 -39.31 10.56 5.86
C LEU A 104 -40.79 10.72 5.46
N THR A 105 -41.70 10.23 6.30
CA THR A 105 -43.15 10.36 6.06
C THR A 105 -43.63 11.81 6.20
N ARG A 106 -43.10 12.56 7.18
CA ARG A 106 -43.42 13.98 7.41
C ARG A 106 -42.86 14.90 6.32
N HIS A 107 -41.73 14.50 5.71
CA HIS A 107 -41.07 15.18 4.59
C HIS A 107 -40.95 16.72 4.77
N PRO A 108 -40.28 17.19 5.83
CA PRO A 108 -40.07 18.63 6.04
C PRO A 108 -39.06 19.20 5.04
N THR A 109 -39.06 20.53 4.84
CA THR A 109 -38.03 21.18 4.02
C THR A 109 -36.66 21.09 4.70
N VAL A 110 -36.59 21.37 6.01
CA VAL A 110 -35.37 21.27 6.82
C VAL A 110 -35.64 20.43 8.07
N ILE A 111 -34.74 19.48 8.37
CA ILE A 111 -34.75 18.72 9.61
C ILE A 111 -33.44 18.88 10.38
N LEU A 112 -33.55 19.05 11.69
CA LEU A 112 -32.40 19.15 12.60
C LEU A 112 -32.11 17.79 13.24
N VAL A 113 -30.90 17.29 13.06
CA VAL A 113 -30.45 16.01 13.60
C VAL A 113 -29.07 16.20 14.23
N ASP A 114 -29.00 16.15 15.56
CA ASP A 114 -27.75 16.37 16.29
C ASP A 114 -26.86 15.10 16.34
N GLU A 115 -25.57 15.30 16.61
CA GLU A 115 -24.54 14.26 16.73
C GLU A 115 -24.38 13.35 15.50
N LEU A 116 -23.85 13.89 14.40
CA LEU A 116 -23.64 13.14 13.13
C LEU A 116 -22.87 11.81 13.30
N ALA A 117 -21.95 11.75 14.27
CA ALA A 117 -21.08 10.61 14.51
C ALA A 117 -21.68 9.48 15.37
N HIS A 118 -22.88 9.70 15.89
CA HIS A 118 -23.52 8.80 16.83
C HIS A 118 -23.74 7.38 16.26
N THR A 119 -23.63 6.39 17.13
CA THR A 119 -23.94 4.99 16.80
C THR A 119 -25.35 4.66 17.26
N ASN A 120 -26.25 4.41 16.33
CA ASN A 120 -27.66 4.19 16.64
C ASN A 120 -27.86 2.92 17.48
N ALA A 121 -28.92 2.90 18.29
CA ALA A 121 -29.28 1.76 19.12
C ALA A 121 -29.47 0.45 18.30
N PRO A 122 -29.07 -0.72 18.84
CA PRO A 122 -29.31 -2.00 18.19
C PRO A 122 -30.82 -2.24 17.94
N GLY A 123 -31.20 -2.46 16.68
CA GLY A 123 -32.61 -2.57 16.25
C GLY A 123 -33.08 -1.40 15.38
N SER A 124 -32.31 -0.31 15.30
CA SER A 124 -32.53 0.77 14.33
C SER A 124 -32.20 0.35 12.90
N ARG A 125 -32.83 1.02 11.92
CA ARG A 125 -32.70 0.71 10.49
C ARG A 125 -31.25 0.77 9.98
N HIS A 126 -30.52 1.80 10.39
CA HIS A 126 -29.10 1.95 10.11
C HIS A 126 -28.28 1.92 11.40
N THR A 127 -27.03 1.46 11.32
CA THR A 127 -26.13 1.37 12.49
C THR A 127 -25.50 2.70 12.87
N LYS A 128 -25.42 3.65 11.93
CA LYS A 128 -24.79 4.96 12.13
C LYS A 128 -25.72 6.09 11.69
N ARG A 129 -25.77 7.17 12.47
CA ARG A 129 -26.66 8.31 12.22
C ARG A 129 -26.40 9.02 10.89
N TRP A 130 -25.15 9.08 10.45
CA TRP A 130 -24.82 9.64 9.14
C TRP A 130 -25.47 8.87 7.97
N GLN A 131 -25.81 7.59 8.14
CA GLN A 131 -26.54 6.81 7.12
C GLN A 131 -28.01 7.24 7.06
N ASP A 132 -28.64 7.51 8.20
CA ASP A 132 -30.00 8.07 8.27
C ASP A 132 -30.04 9.43 7.55
N ILE A 133 -29.03 10.27 7.79
CA ILE A 133 -28.91 11.59 7.16
C ILE A 133 -28.74 11.48 5.65
N ILE A 134 -27.93 10.54 5.15
CA ILE A 134 -27.81 10.30 3.71
C ILE A 134 -29.14 9.88 3.08
N GLU A 135 -29.95 9.08 3.79
CA GLU A 135 -31.29 8.69 3.31
C GLU A 135 -32.24 9.88 3.25
N LEU A 136 -32.25 10.74 4.28
CA LEU A 136 -33.03 11.99 4.30
C LEU A 136 -32.65 12.91 3.12
N LEU A 137 -31.35 13.09 2.87
CA LEU A 137 -30.85 13.87 1.73
C LEU A 137 -31.26 13.24 0.40
N GLY A 138 -31.25 11.91 0.30
CA GLY A 138 -31.74 11.17 -0.87
C GLY A 138 -33.23 11.38 -1.15
N ALA A 139 -34.03 11.58 -0.11
CA ALA A 139 -35.45 11.93 -0.21
C ALA A 139 -35.72 13.41 -0.55
N GLY A 140 -34.67 14.25 -0.66
CA GLY A 140 -34.79 15.67 -0.97
C GLY A 140 -34.90 16.60 0.24
N ILE A 141 -34.85 16.06 1.47
CA ILE A 141 -34.98 16.82 2.72
C ILE A 141 -33.63 17.48 3.06
N HIS A 142 -33.61 18.76 3.43
CA HIS A 142 -32.38 19.43 3.87
C HIS A 142 -32.08 19.07 5.33
N VAL A 143 -30.83 18.80 5.66
CA VAL A 143 -30.43 18.35 7.00
C VAL A 143 -29.41 19.30 7.61
N TYR A 144 -29.70 19.78 8.83
CA TYR A 144 -28.75 20.50 9.66
C TYR A 144 -28.27 19.57 10.77
N THR A 145 -26.96 19.44 10.92
CA THR A 145 -26.34 18.51 11.89
C THR A 145 -25.10 19.10 12.54
N THR A 146 -24.72 18.59 13.70
CA THR A 146 -23.45 18.97 14.34
C THR A 146 -22.40 17.88 14.27
N LEU A 147 -21.13 18.30 14.27
CA LEU A 147 -19.96 17.40 14.25
C LEU A 147 -18.79 18.00 15.03
N ASN A 148 -18.05 17.18 15.77
CA ASN A 148 -16.72 17.55 16.27
C ASN A 148 -15.63 16.99 15.36
N VAL A 149 -14.54 17.75 15.18
CA VAL A 149 -13.38 17.32 14.37
C VAL A 149 -12.78 15.99 14.82
N GLN A 150 -12.91 15.65 16.10
CA GLN A 150 -12.42 14.41 16.70
C GLN A 150 -13.10 13.14 16.19
N HIS A 151 -14.29 13.26 15.58
CA HIS A 151 -15.06 12.12 15.08
C HIS A 151 -14.76 11.82 13.60
N LEU A 152 -13.82 12.54 12.98
CA LEU A 152 -13.37 12.20 11.63
C LEU A 152 -12.43 10.99 11.69
N GLU A 153 -12.73 9.97 10.89
CA GLU A 153 -11.95 8.73 10.86
C GLU A 153 -10.47 8.98 10.54
N SER A 154 -10.16 9.83 9.54
CA SER A 154 -8.78 10.16 9.18
C SER A 154 -7.95 10.81 10.29
N LEU A 155 -8.59 11.33 11.33
CA LEU A 155 -7.95 12.04 12.43
C LEU A 155 -7.90 11.24 13.73
N ASN A 156 -8.45 10.02 13.78
CA ASN A 156 -8.60 9.27 15.03
C ASN A 156 -7.24 9.02 15.73
N ASP A 157 -6.23 8.57 14.99
CA ASP A 157 -4.89 8.33 15.55
C ASP A 157 -4.21 9.61 16.05
N ILE A 158 -4.39 10.71 15.30
CA ILE A 158 -3.82 12.02 15.63
C ILE A 158 -4.48 12.55 16.91
N VAL A 159 -5.81 12.47 16.98
CA VAL A 159 -6.60 12.90 18.13
C VAL A 159 -6.27 12.05 19.35
N THR A 160 -6.20 10.73 19.22
CA THR A 160 -5.84 9.81 20.32
C THR A 160 -4.46 10.14 20.88
N ARG A 161 -3.48 10.47 20.03
CA ARG A 161 -2.14 10.90 20.47
C ARG A 161 -2.14 12.25 21.19
N ILE A 162 -3.04 13.16 20.82
CA ILE A 162 -3.17 14.48 21.46
C ILE A 162 -3.92 14.37 22.80
N THR A 163 -5.06 13.69 22.82
CA THR A 163 -5.99 13.69 23.96
C THR A 163 -5.78 12.51 24.92
N GLY A 164 -5.07 11.46 24.48
CA GLY A 164 -4.87 10.22 25.24
C GLY A 164 -6.10 9.31 25.30
N THR A 165 -7.18 9.65 24.58
CA THR A 165 -8.47 8.95 24.63
C THR A 165 -8.87 8.48 23.24
N VAL A 166 -9.16 7.18 23.08
CA VAL A 166 -9.62 6.62 21.82
C VAL A 166 -11.07 7.03 21.55
N VAL A 167 -11.33 7.66 20.41
CA VAL A 167 -12.68 8.02 19.97
C VAL A 167 -13.30 6.83 19.23
N ARG A 168 -14.34 6.23 19.81
CA ARG A 168 -15.00 5.03 19.24
C ARG A 168 -16.09 5.36 18.22
N GLU A 169 -16.64 6.56 18.32
CA GLU A 169 -17.69 7.05 17.43
C GLU A 169 -17.06 7.91 16.35
N THR A 170 -17.00 7.39 15.14
CA THR A 170 -16.38 8.07 14.00
C THR A 170 -17.27 8.05 12.75
N ILE A 171 -16.96 8.95 11.84
CA ILE A 171 -17.56 9.06 10.51
C ILE A 171 -16.47 9.03 9.43
N PRO A 172 -16.76 8.44 8.25
CA PRO A 172 -15.90 8.58 7.09
C PRO A 172 -15.80 10.05 6.64
N ASP A 173 -14.59 10.49 6.29
CA ASP A 173 -14.35 11.87 5.81
C ASP A 173 -15.20 12.23 4.58
N SER A 174 -15.53 11.24 3.74
CA SER A 174 -16.39 11.43 2.56
C SER A 174 -17.78 11.98 2.89
N VAL A 175 -18.29 11.75 4.10
CA VAL A 175 -19.58 12.32 4.55
C VAL A 175 -19.46 13.83 4.73
N LEU A 176 -18.35 14.30 5.31
CA LEU A 176 -18.08 15.73 5.47
C LEU A 176 -17.80 16.39 4.12
N GLU A 177 -17.11 15.71 3.20
CA GLU A 177 -16.86 16.20 1.85
C GLU A 177 -18.14 16.38 1.03
N GLN A 178 -19.17 15.58 1.31
CA GLN A 178 -20.49 15.69 0.69
C GLN A 178 -21.35 16.82 1.25
N ALA A 179 -20.93 17.48 2.34
CA ALA A 179 -21.65 18.62 2.91
C ALA A 179 -21.64 19.81 1.95
N ASP A 180 -22.81 20.41 1.74
CA ASP A 180 -22.96 21.58 0.89
C ASP A 180 -22.48 22.85 1.60
N GLU A 181 -22.64 22.91 2.92
CA GLU A 181 -22.21 24.01 3.76
C GLU A 181 -21.57 23.49 5.07
N ILE A 182 -20.42 24.05 5.44
CA ILE A 182 -19.79 23.79 6.74
C ILE A 182 -19.66 25.13 7.46
N GLU A 183 -20.29 25.23 8.62
CA GLU A 183 -20.18 26.40 9.49
C GLU A 183 -19.25 26.06 10.65
N LEU A 184 -18.08 26.70 10.69
CA LEU A 184 -17.11 26.49 11.75
C LEU A 184 -17.49 27.31 12.99
N ILE A 185 -17.84 26.60 14.06
CA ILE A 185 -18.10 27.19 15.38
C ILE A 185 -16.80 27.17 16.17
N ASP A 186 -16.08 28.29 16.09
CA ASP A 186 -14.79 28.48 16.76
C ASP A 186 -14.94 29.23 18.08
N LEU A 187 -14.37 28.67 19.14
CA LEU A 187 -14.28 29.31 20.46
C LEU A 187 -12.84 29.17 20.97
N PRO A 188 -12.19 30.26 21.42
CA PRO A 188 -10.85 30.18 21.98
C PRO A 188 -10.75 29.16 23.13
N PRO A 189 -9.63 28.40 23.25
CA PRO A 189 -9.47 27.40 24.30
C PRO A 189 -9.67 27.93 25.72
N ASP A 190 -9.21 29.16 26.00
CA ASP A 190 -9.36 29.79 27.31
C ASP A 190 -10.84 30.06 27.65
N ASP A 191 -11.62 30.49 26.66
CA ASP A 191 -13.06 30.73 26.82
C ASP A 191 -13.84 29.43 26.97
N LEU A 192 -13.45 28.38 26.25
CA LEU A 192 -14.05 27.05 26.40
C LEU A 192 -13.78 26.47 27.81
N LEU A 193 -12.56 26.63 28.32
CA LEU A 193 -12.21 26.24 29.69
C LEU A 193 -12.97 27.08 30.73
N GLN A 194 -13.18 28.36 30.45
CA GLN A 194 -13.96 29.24 31.31
C GLN A 194 -15.43 28.80 31.37
N ARG A 195 -16.06 28.49 30.22
CA ARG A 195 -17.42 27.94 30.15
C ARG A 195 -17.55 26.60 30.88
N LEU A 196 -16.50 25.77 30.85
CA LEU A 196 -16.45 24.52 31.60
C LEU A 196 -16.44 24.78 33.12
N LYS A 197 -15.62 25.73 33.59
CA LYS A 197 -15.54 26.12 35.01
C LYS A 197 -16.85 26.74 35.53
N GLU A 198 -17.55 27.46 34.67
CA GLU A 198 -18.87 28.05 34.96
C GLU A 198 -20.01 27.01 34.96
N GLY A 199 -19.72 25.73 34.72
CA GLY A 199 -20.72 24.65 34.71
C GLY A 199 -21.63 24.65 33.47
N LYS A 200 -21.27 25.40 32.42
CA LYS A 200 -22.09 25.54 31.20
C LYS A 200 -21.94 24.34 30.23
N ILE A 201 -20.99 23.44 30.48
CA ILE A 201 -20.67 22.30 29.58
C ILE A 201 -20.99 20.95 30.22
N TYR A 202 -20.62 20.73 31.50
CA TYR A 202 -20.87 19.52 32.28
C TYR A 202 -21.36 19.84 33.69
N VAL A 203 -22.05 18.89 34.32
CA VAL A 203 -22.43 18.93 35.75
C VAL A 203 -21.16 18.89 36.62
N PRO A 204 -21.04 19.66 37.72
CA PRO A 204 -19.79 19.91 38.45
C PRO A 204 -18.99 18.67 38.91
N GLU A 205 -19.65 17.54 39.13
CA GLU A 205 -19.04 16.29 39.61
C GLU A 205 -18.24 15.55 38.51
N LEU A 206 -18.71 15.58 37.25
CA LEU A 206 -18.04 14.98 36.08
C LEU A 206 -16.95 15.89 35.46
N ALA A 207 -17.00 17.20 35.76
CA ALA A 207 -16.09 18.18 35.18
C ALA A 207 -14.62 18.00 35.63
N LYS A 208 -14.39 17.55 36.88
CA LYS A 208 -13.02 17.44 37.45
C LYS A 208 -12.16 16.37 36.76
N GLU A 209 -12.77 15.25 36.35
CA GLU A 209 -12.07 14.14 35.68
C GLU A 209 -11.81 14.45 34.20
N ALA A 210 -12.77 15.11 33.53
CA ALA A 210 -12.66 15.53 32.13
C ALA A 210 -11.60 16.64 31.90
N ILE A 211 -11.37 17.52 32.88
CA ILE A 211 -10.31 18.55 32.87
C ILE A 211 -8.91 17.91 32.90
N GLY A 212 -8.78 16.76 33.56
CA GLY A 212 -7.50 16.09 33.76
C GLY A 212 -6.86 15.58 32.47
N ASN A 213 -7.64 15.18 31.46
CA ASN A 213 -7.13 14.53 30.25
C ASN A 213 -7.55 15.26 28.96
N PHE A 214 -8.85 15.37 28.68
CA PHE A 214 -9.35 15.84 27.39
C PHE A 214 -9.35 17.38 27.28
N PHE A 215 -9.86 18.09 28.29
CA PHE A 215 -9.96 19.56 28.30
C PHE A 215 -8.68 20.24 28.85
N ARG A 216 -7.52 19.92 28.26
CA ARG A 216 -6.27 20.66 28.49
C ARG A 216 -6.09 21.73 27.43
N LYS A 217 -5.53 22.89 27.79
CA LYS A 217 -5.29 24.00 26.86
C LYS A 217 -4.51 23.56 25.61
N GLY A 218 -3.45 22.76 25.77
CA GLY A 218 -2.68 22.23 24.63
C GLY A 218 -3.52 21.37 23.68
N ASN A 219 -4.34 20.48 24.23
CA ASN A 219 -5.20 19.57 23.45
C ASN A 219 -6.26 20.36 22.68
N LEU A 220 -6.91 21.33 23.34
CA LEU A 220 -7.91 22.20 22.72
C LEU A 220 -7.32 23.09 21.62
N THR A 221 -6.10 23.61 21.81
CA THR A 221 -5.40 24.37 20.76
C THR A 221 -5.14 23.50 19.53
N ALA A 222 -4.68 22.27 19.72
CA ALA A 222 -4.41 21.35 18.62
C ALA A 222 -5.69 20.90 17.90
N LEU A 223 -6.77 20.61 18.63
CA LEU A 223 -8.07 20.29 18.04
C LEU A 223 -8.66 21.50 17.27
N ARG A 224 -8.45 22.73 17.77
CA ARG A 224 -8.85 23.96 17.08
C ARG A 224 -8.09 24.15 15.78
N GLU A 225 -6.77 23.91 15.78
CA GLU A 225 -5.95 23.93 14.56
C GLU A 225 -6.46 22.92 13.53
N LEU A 226 -6.74 21.68 13.96
CA LEU A 226 -7.29 20.64 13.08
C LEU A 226 -8.64 21.05 12.48
N ALA A 227 -9.55 21.63 13.29
CA ALA A 227 -10.86 22.08 12.82
C ALA A 227 -10.74 23.24 11.80
N LEU A 228 -9.88 24.22 12.06
CA LEU A 228 -9.61 25.33 11.13
C LEU A 228 -9.02 24.82 9.82
N ARG A 229 -8.04 23.92 9.88
CA ARG A 229 -7.39 23.34 8.70
C ARG A 229 -8.38 22.56 7.84
N ARG A 230 -9.22 21.71 8.46
CA ARG A 230 -10.25 20.94 7.72
C ARG A 230 -11.30 21.83 7.05
N THR A 231 -11.67 22.92 7.71
CA THR A 231 -12.58 23.92 7.11
C THR A 231 -11.91 24.60 5.92
N ALA A 232 -10.64 25.00 6.04
CA ALA A 232 -9.88 25.60 4.94
C ALA A 232 -9.75 24.64 3.74
N ASP A 233 -9.35 23.39 3.97
CA ASP A 233 -9.24 22.35 2.93
C ASP A 233 -10.57 22.19 2.15
N ARG A 234 -11.71 22.28 2.84
CA ARG A 234 -13.05 22.21 2.23
C ARG A 234 -13.36 23.43 1.38
N VAL A 235 -13.10 24.64 1.91
CA VAL A 235 -13.34 25.89 1.18
C VAL A 235 -12.52 25.91 -0.11
N ASP A 236 -11.27 25.46 -0.06
CA ASP A 236 -10.41 25.33 -1.24
C ASP A 236 -10.95 24.31 -2.25
N ALA A 237 -11.50 23.19 -1.79
CA ALA A 237 -12.14 22.19 -2.65
C ALA A 237 -13.43 22.70 -3.31
N GLN A 238 -14.27 23.42 -2.56
CA GLN A 238 -15.51 24.04 -3.09
C GLN A 238 -15.18 25.13 -4.11
N MET A 239 -14.16 25.94 -3.84
CA MET A 239 -13.69 26.96 -4.76
C MET A 239 -13.20 26.35 -6.07
N ARG A 240 -12.41 25.26 -6.01
CA ARG A 240 -11.97 24.53 -7.20
C ARG A 240 -13.12 23.98 -8.04
N ALA A 241 -14.13 23.39 -7.38
CA ALA A 241 -15.33 22.89 -8.06
C ALA A 241 -16.14 24.02 -8.71
N TYR A 242 -16.33 25.14 -8.00
CA TYR A 242 -17.00 26.32 -8.56
C TYR A 242 -16.25 26.90 -9.77
N MET A 243 -14.91 26.96 -9.72
CA MET A 243 -14.08 27.44 -10.83
C MET A 243 -14.16 26.52 -12.05
N SER A 244 -14.18 25.19 -11.85
CA SER A 244 -14.35 24.25 -12.96
C SER A 244 -15.74 24.32 -13.59
N ASP A 245 -16.78 24.57 -12.78
CA ASP A 245 -18.18 24.60 -13.23
C ASP A 245 -18.51 25.91 -13.99
N GLN A 246 -17.94 27.04 -13.57
CA GLN A 246 -18.18 28.35 -14.19
C GLN A 246 -17.20 28.69 -15.33
N ALA A 247 -16.25 27.81 -15.65
CA ALA A 247 -15.23 28.02 -16.69
C ALA A 247 -14.52 29.39 -16.58
N ILE A 248 -14.27 29.84 -15.34
CA ILE A 248 -13.63 31.14 -15.06
C ILE A 248 -12.13 31.02 -15.41
N PRO A 249 -11.59 31.78 -16.39
CA PRO A 249 -10.24 31.56 -16.92
C PRO A 249 -9.08 32.11 -16.05
N THR A 250 -9.34 32.65 -14.86
CA THR A 250 -8.36 33.44 -14.11
C THR A 250 -7.87 32.74 -12.84
N THR A 251 -6.56 32.81 -12.61
CA THR A 251 -5.88 32.36 -11.39
C THR A 251 -6.27 33.24 -10.22
N TRP A 252 -7.05 32.71 -9.26
CA TRP A 252 -7.37 33.44 -8.03
C TRP A 252 -6.32 33.15 -6.95
N PRO A 253 -5.54 34.13 -6.47
CA PRO A 253 -4.39 33.87 -5.62
C PRO A 253 -4.81 33.85 -4.14
N VAL A 254 -5.18 32.68 -3.61
CA VAL A 254 -5.34 32.50 -2.15
C VAL A 254 -3.99 32.07 -1.52
N THR A 255 -3.10 31.46 -2.30
CA THR A 255 -1.74 31.06 -1.86
C THR A 255 -0.73 31.40 -2.93
N GLU A 256 0.34 32.11 -2.53
CA GLU A 256 1.46 32.42 -3.42
C GLU A 256 2.16 31.13 -3.86
N ARG A 257 2.42 30.99 -5.17
CA ARG A 257 3.17 29.86 -5.73
C ARG A 257 4.11 30.35 -6.82
N LEU A 258 5.38 29.95 -6.76
CA LEU A 258 6.42 30.46 -7.64
C LEU A 258 6.95 29.38 -8.58
N ILE A 259 7.27 29.77 -9.81
CA ILE A 259 8.13 29.00 -10.70
C ILE A 259 9.48 29.70 -10.80
N VAL A 260 10.57 28.94 -10.79
CA VAL A 260 11.88 29.41 -11.23
C VAL A 260 12.31 28.64 -12.48
N LEU A 261 12.62 29.36 -13.55
CA LEU A 261 13.16 28.77 -14.77
C LEU A 261 14.66 28.54 -14.62
N VAL A 262 15.05 27.28 -14.72
CA VAL A 262 16.44 26.84 -14.71
C VAL A 262 16.92 26.69 -16.14
N GLY A 263 18.15 27.10 -16.44
CA GLY A 263 18.73 27.00 -17.77
C GLY A 263 20.24 26.74 -17.71
N PRO A 264 20.91 26.62 -18.87
CA PRO A 264 22.35 26.35 -18.93
C PRO A 264 23.22 27.57 -18.55
N SER A 265 22.59 28.68 -18.14
CA SER A 265 23.30 29.91 -17.81
C SER A 265 24.13 29.75 -16.53
N PRO A 266 25.37 30.27 -16.47
CA PRO A 266 26.14 30.35 -15.23
C PRO A 266 25.42 31.08 -14.09
N HIS A 267 24.44 31.93 -14.40
CA HIS A 267 23.66 32.69 -13.43
C HIS A 267 22.42 31.94 -12.91
N SER A 268 22.13 30.72 -13.40
CA SER A 268 20.96 29.96 -12.97
C SER A 268 21.03 29.56 -11.50
N ALA A 269 22.22 29.24 -10.95
CA ALA A 269 22.39 28.99 -9.52
C ALA A 269 21.97 30.18 -8.64
N GLN A 270 22.31 31.41 -9.07
CA GLN A 270 21.92 32.64 -8.36
C GLN A 270 20.41 32.89 -8.46
N THR A 271 19.81 32.56 -9.60
CA THR A 271 18.36 32.66 -9.82
C THR A 271 17.61 31.68 -8.91
N VAL A 272 18.07 30.44 -8.78
CA VAL A 272 17.52 29.42 -7.87
C VAL A 272 17.62 29.88 -6.41
N ARG A 273 18.78 30.37 -5.96
CA ARG A 273 18.94 30.90 -4.59
C ARG A 273 18.08 32.15 -4.35
N GLY A 274 17.93 32.99 -5.37
CA GLY A 274 17.02 34.14 -5.34
C GLY A 274 15.56 33.72 -5.19
N ALA A 275 15.14 32.71 -5.95
CA ALA A 275 13.81 32.12 -5.87
C ALA A 275 13.53 31.52 -4.49
N LYS A 276 14.48 30.77 -3.90
CA LYS A 276 14.34 30.25 -2.53
C LYS A 276 14.11 31.36 -1.50
N ARG A 277 14.87 32.46 -1.58
CA ARG A 277 14.71 33.61 -0.67
C ARG A 277 13.31 34.24 -0.80
N MET A 278 12.82 34.38 -2.03
CA MET A 278 11.49 34.92 -2.30
C MET A 278 10.38 33.97 -1.81
N ALA A 279 10.51 32.68 -2.10
CA ALA A 279 9.59 31.65 -1.64
C ALA A 279 9.51 31.58 -0.11
N ALA A 280 10.66 31.65 0.58
CA ALA A 280 10.71 31.69 2.04
C ALA A 280 10.05 32.96 2.63
N ALA A 281 10.26 34.12 2.00
CA ALA A 281 9.65 35.38 2.44
C ALA A 281 8.12 35.38 2.27
N LEU A 282 7.63 34.79 1.19
CA LEU A 282 6.21 34.67 0.88
C LEU A 282 5.53 33.45 1.53
N ARG A 283 6.30 32.59 2.22
CA ARG A 283 5.84 31.26 2.71
C ARG A 283 5.14 30.46 1.62
N ALA A 284 5.70 30.54 0.42
CA ALA A 284 5.10 30.04 -0.80
C ALA A 284 5.78 28.76 -1.27
N GLU A 285 4.99 27.87 -1.87
CA GLU A 285 5.54 26.73 -2.60
C GLU A 285 6.25 27.22 -3.86
N TRP A 286 7.32 26.53 -4.23
CA TRP A 286 8.11 26.93 -5.39
C TRP A 286 8.60 25.73 -6.19
N ILE A 287 8.57 25.89 -7.51
CA ILE A 287 8.83 24.83 -8.48
C ILE A 287 9.99 25.27 -9.36
N ALA A 288 11.03 24.46 -9.47
CA ALA A 288 12.11 24.64 -10.42
C ALA A 288 11.77 23.94 -11.73
N VAL A 289 11.59 24.72 -12.78
CA VAL A 289 11.18 24.22 -14.09
C VAL A 289 12.34 24.30 -15.07
N TYR A 290 12.65 23.18 -15.70
CA TYR A 290 13.52 23.10 -16.87
C TYR A 290 12.69 22.77 -18.12
N VAL A 291 12.91 23.47 -19.23
CA VAL A 291 12.27 23.12 -20.50
C VAL A 291 13.27 22.41 -21.41
N GLU A 292 13.06 21.12 -21.60
CA GLU A 292 13.83 20.31 -22.52
C GLU A 292 13.39 20.64 -23.95
N THR A 293 14.31 21.20 -24.74
CA THR A 293 14.08 21.57 -26.15
C THR A 293 14.92 20.72 -27.10
N GLU A 294 14.62 20.71 -28.40
CA GLU A 294 15.49 20.09 -29.40
C GLU A 294 16.92 20.67 -29.40
N ALA A 295 17.11 21.86 -28.81
CA ALA A 295 18.43 22.45 -28.55
C ALA A 295 19.22 21.67 -27.49
N TYR A 296 18.54 20.97 -26.57
CA TYR A 296 19.13 20.17 -25.50
C TYR A 296 20.07 19.10 -26.04
N ALA A 297 19.64 18.40 -27.10
CA ALA A 297 20.47 17.41 -27.80
C ALA A 297 21.76 18.01 -28.43
N ARG A 298 21.83 19.34 -28.57
CA ARG A 298 23.00 20.07 -29.09
C ARG A 298 23.80 20.79 -27.99
N LEU A 299 23.38 20.72 -26.72
CA LEU A 299 24.14 21.35 -25.63
C LEU A 299 25.46 20.60 -25.41
N SER A 300 26.53 21.35 -25.15
CA SER A 300 27.79 20.77 -24.69
C SER A 300 27.55 19.97 -23.41
N GLU A 301 28.38 18.96 -23.20
CA GLU A 301 28.34 18.14 -21.99
C GLU A 301 28.47 18.99 -20.71
N THR A 302 29.25 20.07 -20.76
CA THR A 302 29.39 21.06 -19.69
C THR A 302 28.10 21.85 -19.41
N ASP A 303 27.36 22.24 -20.45
CA ASP A 303 26.10 22.98 -20.29
C ASP A 303 24.99 22.05 -19.74
N ARG A 304 24.96 20.77 -20.17
CA ARG A 304 24.05 19.75 -19.62
C ARG A 304 24.33 19.46 -18.15
N ARG A 305 25.61 19.33 -17.78
CA ARG A 305 26.04 19.14 -16.38
C ARG A 305 25.57 20.30 -15.50
N ARG A 306 25.74 21.55 -15.96
CA ARG A 306 25.27 22.75 -15.23
C ARG A 306 23.77 22.79 -15.02
N VAL A 307 22.96 22.41 -16.01
CA VAL A 307 21.50 22.35 -15.84
C VAL A 307 21.15 21.36 -14.74
N ALA A 308 21.72 20.15 -14.79
CA ALA A 308 21.48 19.11 -13.79
C ALA A 308 21.93 19.53 -12.38
N GLU A 309 23.10 20.16 -12.25
CA GLU A 309 23.60 20.72 -10.98
C GLU A 309 22.65 21.79 -10.41
N ASN A 310 22.12 22.67 -11.26
CA ASN A 310 21.19 23.72 -10.82
C ASN A 310 19.81 23.16 -10.43
N LEU A 311 19.34 22.10 -11.09
CA LEU A 311 18.10 21.41 -10.72
C LEU A 311 18.25 20.68 -9.39
N ARG A 312 19.37 19.94 -9.20
CA ARG A 312 19.71 19.33 -7.91
C ARG A 312 19.85 20.36 -6.79
N LEU A 313 20.44 21.52 -7.07
CA LEU A 313 20.52 22.62 -6.10
C LEU A 313 19.12 23.12 -5.71
N ALA A 314 18.19 23.21 -6.66
CA ALA A 314 16.82 23.62 -6.36
C ALA A 314 16.10 22.60 -5.48
N GLU A 315 16.24 21.31 -5.80
CA GLU A 315 15.71 20.19 -5.01
C GLU A 315 16.25 20.19 -3.57
N GLN A 316 17.58 20.35 -3.39
CA GLN A 316 18.22 20.46 -2.08
C GLN A 316 17.71 21.67 -1.26
N LEU A 317 17.28 22.74 -1.92
CA LEU A 317 16.68 23.91 -1.28
C LEU A 317 15.17 23.75 -1.03
N GLY A 318 14.60 22.59 -1.39
CA GLY A 318 13.20 22.24 -1.20
C GLY A 318 12.28 22.78 -2.30
N ALA A 319 12.73 22.87 -3.55
CA ALA A 319 11.86 23.09 -4.71
C ALA A 319 11.33 21.76 -5.25
N GLU A 320 10.09 21.75 -5.74
CA GLU A 320 9.64 20.68 -6.65
C GLU A 320 10.36 20.86 -7.99
N VAL A 321 11.00 19.82 -8.52
CA VAL A 321 11.73 19.91 -9.80
C VAL A 321 10.89 19.28 -10.91
N VAL A 322 10.66 20.03 -11.99
CA VAL A 322 9.84 19.58 -13.12
C VAL A 322 10.55 19.85 -14.43
N THR A 323 10.61 18.84 -15.29
CA THR A 323 11.11 18.97 -16.66
C THR A 323 9.96 18.93 -17.65
N LEU A 324 9.77 20.02 -18.40
CA LEU A 324 8.74 20.13 -19.43
C LEU A 324 9.36 19.88 -20.80
N SER A 325 8.67 19.15 -21.68
CA SER A 325 9.09 19.01 -23.07
C SER A 325 8.51 20.14 -23.93
N GLY A 326 9.35 20.85 -24.68
CA GLY A 326 8.91 21.95 -25.56
C GLY A 326 9.77 22.06 -26.83
N SER A 327 9.25 22.65 -27.91
CA SER A 327 10.09 23.08 -29.03
C SER A 327 10.66 24.48 -28.76
N GLN A 328 11.77 24.87 -29.42
CA GLN A 328 12.36 26.21 -29.21
C GLN A 328 11.37 27.36 -29.47
N THR A 329 10.36 27.15 -30.31
CA THR A 329 9.33 28.13 -30.64
C THR A 329 8.20 28.17 -29.59
N ASN A 330 8.03 27.11 -28.80
CA ASN A 330 6.92 26.95 -27.83
C ASN A 330 7.40 26.88 -26.37
N GLU A 331 8.66 27.19 -26.06
CA GLU A 331 9.22 27.12 -24.70
C GLU A 331 8.42 27.98 -23.70
N SER A 332 8.08 29.22 -24.08
CA SER A 332 7.25 30.11 -23.27
C SER A 332 5.81 29.62 -23.13
N ALA A 333 5.23 29.04 -24.18
CA ALA A 333 3.86 28.52 -24.14
C ALA A 333 3.74 27.30 -23.23
N ALA A 334 4.74 26.42 -23.22
CA ALA A 334 4.80 25.27 -22.31
C ALA A 334 4.88 25.72 -20.85
N VAL A 335 5.73 26.71 -20.54
CA VAL A 335 5.85 27.30 -19.20
C VAL A 335 4.55 27.97 -18.77
N LEU A 336 3.92 28.78 -19.63
CA LEU A 336 2.68 29.49 -19.31
C LEU A 336 1.51 28.54 -19.10
N ARG A 337 1.38 27.51 -19.94
CA ARG A 337 0.37 26.45 -19.75
C ARG A 337 0.57 25.75 -18.41
N TYR A 338 1.79 25.33 -18.11
CA TYR A 338 2.11 24.69 -16.83
C TYR A 338 1.88 25.62 -15.63
N ALA A 339 2.23 26.89 -15.76
CA ALA A 339 1.99 27.91 -14.75
C ALA A 339 0.48 28.11 -14.48
N SER A 340 -0.34 28.13 -15.53
CA SER A 340 -1.80 28.20 -15.40
C SER A 340 -2.41 26.94 -14.77
N GLU A 341 -1.96 25.74 -15.15
CA GLU A 341 -2.41 24.47 -14.57
C GLU A 341 -2.09 24.35 -13.08
N ARG A 342 -0.94 24.90 -12.65
CA ARG A 342 -0.48 24.90 -11.26
C ARG A 342 -0.87 26.17 -10.47
N ASN A 343 -1.68 27.07 -11.04
CA ASN A 343 -2.07 28.36 -10.43
C ASN A 343 -0.88 29.16 -9.88
N VAL A 344 0.18 29.29 -10.69
CA VAL A 344 1.42 29.98 -10.31
C VAL A 344 1.21 31.48 -10.39
N THR A 345 1.54 32.19 -9.32
CA THR A 345 1.37 33.64 -9.21
C THR A 345 2.61 34.41 -9.68
N LYS A 346 3.80 33.80 -9.59
CA LYS A 346 5.08 34.45 -9.93
C LYS A 346 6.02 33.54 -10.70
N ILE A 347 6.60 34.03 -11.81
CA ILE A 347 7.63 33.34 -12.59
C ILE A 347 8.96 34.08 -12.45
N ILE A 348 9.99 33.39 -11.99
CA ILE A 348 11.33 33.89 -11.77
C ILE A 348 12.26 33.36 -12.86
N LEU A 349 13.05 34.24 -13.47
CA LEU A 349 13.95 33.88 -14.55
C LEU A 349 15.22 34.73 -14.54
N GLY A 350 16.33 34.13 -15.00
CA GLY A 350 17.63 34.81 -15.03
C GLY A 350 17.73 35.81 -16.19
N LYS A 351 18.44 36.92 -16.00
CA LYS A 351 18.68 37.89 -17.08
C LYS A 351 19.42 37.22 -18.26
N PRO A 352 18.90 37.34 -19.50
CA PRO A 352 19.54 36.73 -20.67
C PRO A 352 20.88 37.42 -21.00
N THR A 353 21.91 36.64 -21.30
CA THR A 353 23.29 37.09 -21.60
C THR A 353 23.58 37.24 -23.11
N ARG A 354 22.57 37.19 -23.99
CA ARG A 354 22.76 37.22 -25.46
C ARG A 354 22.91 38.65 -26.02
N SER A 355 23.67 38.81 -27.11
CA SER A 355 23.86 40.12 -27.80
C SER A 355 22.58 40.59 -28.51
N LEU A 356 22.42 41.92 -28.61
CA LEU A 356 21.20 42.59 -29.10
C LEU A 356 20.75 42.14 -30.50
N TRP A 357 21.67 41.88 -31.42
CA TRP A 357 21.35 41.45 -32.79
C TRP A 357 20.74 40.05 -32.86
N ARG A 358 21.24 39.10 -32.04
CA ARG A 358 20.66 37.74 -31.98
C ARG A 358 19.29 37.71 -31.32
N ARG A 359 18.98 38.70 -30.47
CA ARG A 359 17.65 38.86 -29.84
C ARG A 359 16.57 39.22 -30.86
N ILE A 360 16.93 39.95 -31.92
CA ILE A 360 16.01 40.34 -32.99
C ILE A 360 15.70 39.15 -33.91
N VAL A 361 16.69 38.28 -34.18
CA VAL A 361 16.53 37.14 -35.12
C VAL A 361 15.90 35.90 -34.47
N ALA A 362 16.18 35.63 -33.19
CA ALA A 362 15.76 34.38 -32.52
C ALA A 362 14.71 34.55 -31.41
N GLY A 363 14.31 35.79 -31.09
CA GLY A 363 13.42 36.08 -29.96
C GLY A 363 14.08 35.86 -28.59
N SER A 364 13.39 36.27 -27.52
CA SER A 364 13.78 36.08 -26.12
C SER A 364 12.63 35.41 -25.37
N ILE A 365 12.92 34.34 -24.63
CA ILE A 365 11.93 33.67 -23.78
C ILE A 365 11.32 34.64 -22.75
N VAL A 366 12.13 35.59 -22.25
CA VAL A 366 11.66 36.62 -21.32
C VAL A 366 10.61 37.51 -21.99
N ASP A 367 10.87 37.97 -23.20
CA ASP A 367 9.95 38.84 -23.94
C ASP A 367 8.66 38.08 -24.34
N ALA A 368 8.79 36.79 -24.63
CA ALA A 368 7.65 35.92 -24.95
C ALA A 368 6.79 35.61 -23.71
N LEU A 369 7.41 35.39 -22.55
CA LEU A 369 6.70 35.20 -21.28
C LEU A 369 6.02 36.49 -20.83
N VAL A 370 6.69 37.65 -20.91
CA VAL A 370 6.09 38.95 -20.55
C VAL A 370 4.89 39.29 -21.42
N ARG A 371 4.90 38.90 -22.70
CA ARG A 371 3.73 39.09 -23.58
C ARG A 371 2.58 38.12 -23.30
N GLY A 372 2.86 36.95 -22.72
CA GLY A 372 1.89 35.87 -22.54
C GLY A 372 1.50 35.58 -21.09
N SER A 373 2.05 36.30 -20.11
CA SER A 373 1.87 35.99 -18.68
C SER A 373 0.51 36.33 -18.12
N GLY A 374 -0.27 37.20 -18.79
CA GLY A 374 -1.53 37.69 -18.24
C GLY A 374 -1.31 38.29 -16.86
N ASP A 375 -1.99 37.75 -15.86
CA ASP A 375 -1.94 38.19 -14.45
C ASP A 375 -0.74 37.63 -13.65
N ILE A 376 0.12 36.81 -14.26
CA ILE A 376 1.29 36.20 -13.60
C ILE A 376 2.45 37.20 -13.58
N ASP A 377 2.98 37.50 -12.39
CA ASP A 377 4.12 38.41 -12.26
C ASP A 377 5.42 37.76 -12.73
N ILE A 378 6.21 38.48 -13.53
CA ILE A 378 7.53 38.01 -13.99
C ILE A 378 8.65 38.76 -13.28
N TYR A 379 9.54 38.02 -12.61
CA TYR A 379 10.73 38.54 -11.94
C TYR A 379 12.01 38.12 -12.66
N VAL A 380 12.79 39.12 -13.07
CA VAL A 380 14.11 38.90 -13.70
C VAL A 380 15.21 39.12 -12.67
N ILE A 381 15.91 38.06 -12.27
CA ILE A 381 17.05 38.16 -11.35
C ILE A 381 18.34 38.39 -12.14
N SER A 382 19.03 39.48 -11.82
CA SER A 382 20.34 39.81 -12.37
C SER A 382 21.44 39.19 -11.51
N GLY A 383 22.38 38.48 -12.12
CA GLY A 383 23.53 37.96 -11.40
C GLY A 383 24.52 39.07 -11.06
N THR A 384 24.91 39.20 -9.79
CA THR A 384 26.04 40.05 -9.38
C THR A 384 27.33 39.27 -9.63
N GLY A 385 27.97 39.54 -10.76
CA GLY A 385 29.25 38.96 -11.14
C GLY A 385 29.84 39.68 -12.34
N ILE A 386 31.17 39.82 -12.37
CA ILE A 386 31.96 40.43 -13.44
C ILE A 386 31.45 39.90 -14.80
N PRO A 387 31.17 40.75 -15.81
CA PRO A 387 30.74 40.29 -17.12
C PRO A 387 31.77 39.29 -17.66
N HIS A 388 31.44 38.01 -17.62
CA HIS A 388 32.28 37.00 -18.25
C HIS A 388 32.17 37.25 -19.75
N ALA A 389 33.31 37.52 -20.38
CA ALA A 389 33.43 37.51 -21.82
C ALA A 389 32.75 36.24 -22.35
N PRO A 390 31.93 36.33 -23.41
CA PRO A 390 31.23 35.18 -23.95
C PRO A 390 32.27 34.11 -24.20
N VAL A 391 32.22 33.02 -23.43
CA VAL A 391 33.10 31.87 -23.66
C VAL A 391 32.82 31.44 -25.09
N ALA A 392 33.79 31.67 -25.97
CA ALA A 392 33.71 31.20 -27.34
C ALA A 392 33.45 29.70 -27.26
N ARG A 393 32.24 29.29 -27.69
CA ARG A 393 31.90 27.88 -27.82
C ARG A 393 32.86 27.29 -28.83
N VAL A 394 33.90 26.63 -28.33
CA VAL A 394 34.62 25.63 -29.13
C VAL A 394 33.76 24.38 -29.05
N GLU A 395 32.70 24.36 -29.86
CA GLU A 395 32.14 23.10 -30.32
C GLU A 395 33.30 22.36 -30.99
N ARG A 396 33.78 21.27 -30.39
CA ARG A 396 34.55 20.29 -31.16
C ARG A 396 33.58 19.74 -32.18
N ALA A 397 33.58 20.30 -33.39
CA ALA A 397 32.95 19.67 -34.52
C ALA A 397 33.50 18.23 -34.59
N PRO A 398 32.64 17.20 -34.77
CA PRO A 398 33.13 15.86 -34.99
C PRO A 398 34.13 15.90 -36.15
N GLU A 399 35.25 15.16 -36.02
CA GLU A 399 36.24 15.12 -37.09
C GLU A 399 35.53 14.75 -38.41
N PRO A 400 35.79 15.50 -39.50
CA PRO A 400 35.10 15.25 -40.75
C PRO A 400 35.41 13.83 -41.23
N ASP A 401 34.38 12.98 -41.29
CA ASP A 401 34.48 11.67 -41.91
C ASP A 401 34.68 11.87 -43.42
N TRP A 402 35.93 12.00 -43.84
CA TRP A 402 36.32 12.19 -45.24
C TRP A 402 35.78 11.08 -46.15
N SER A 403 35.52 9.88 -45.61
CA SER A 403 34.90 8.79 -46.37
C SER A 403 33.46 9.13 -46.78
N ALA A 404 32.72 9.89 -45.96
CA ALA A 404 31.37 10.34 -46.23
C ALA A 404 31.32 11.41 -47.33
N TYR A 405 32.31 12.30 -47.36
CA TYR A 405 32.49 13.27 -48.44
C TYR A 405 32.90 12.60 -49.76
N GLY A 406 33.75 11.56 -49.69
CA GLY A 406 34.07 10.71 -50.83
C GLY A 406 32.83 10.04 -51.42
N ARG A 407 31.99 9.41 -50.58
CA ARG A 407 30.70 8.81 -51.01
C ARG A 407 29.77 9.83 -51.66
N ALA A 408 29.71 11.06 -51.14
CA ALA A 408 28.91 12.14 -51.71
C ALA A 408 29.36 12.48 -53.14
N ALA A 409 30.67 12.64 -53.37
CA ALA A 409 31.22 12.89 -54.69
C ALA A 409 30.96 11.73 -55.66
N THR A 410 31.10 10.47 -55.22
CA THR A 410 30.79 9.29 -56.03
C THR A 410 29.32 9.23 -56.43
N VAL A 411 28.40 9.57 -55.53
CA VAL A 411 26.95 9.59 -55.86
C VAL A 411 26.66 10.67 -56.90
N VAL A 412 27.27 11.87 -56.80
CA VAL A 412 27.10 12.93 -57.81
C VAL A 412 27.68 12.51 -59.15
N ALA A 413 28.85 11.85 -59.17
CA ALA A 413 29.44 11.31 -60.39
C ALA A 413 28.52 10.25 -61.05
N LEU A 414 27.93 9.35 -60.26
CA LEU A 414 26.96 8.37 -60.73
C LEU A 414 25.71 9.04 -61.30
N CYS A 415 25.16 10.04 -60.61
CA CYS A 415 24.01 10.82 -61.10
C CYS A 415 24.33 11.50 -62.43
N THR A 416 25.56 12.01 -62.59
CA THR A 416 26.02 12.64 -63.83
C THR A 416 26.13 11.63 -64.97
N ALA A 417 26.64 10.43 -64.73
CA ALA A 417 26.69 9.37 -65.74
C ALA A 417 25.27 8.95 -66.19
N VAL A 418 24.34 8.82 -65.25
CA VAL A 418 22.92 8.52 -65.54
C VAL A 418 22.27 9.67 -66.32
N ALA A 419 22.48 10.90 -65.88
CA ALA A 419 21.96 12.09 -66.55
C ALA A 419 22.51 12.22 -67.98
N TRP A 420 23.79 11.91 -68.20
CA TRP A 420 24.39 11.93 -69.53
C TRP A 420 23.77 10.87 -70.46
N LEU A 421 23.48 9.67 -69.96
CA LEU A 421 22.77 8.64 -70.72
C LEU A 421 21.32 9.06 -71.07
N MET A 422 20.67 9.80 -70.17
CA MET A 422 19.30 10.29 -70.35
C MET A 422 19.20 11.54 -71.23
N TYR A 423 20.27 12.33 -71.32
CA TYR A 423 20.30 13.62 -72.01
C TYR A 423 19.72 13.61 -73.44
N PRO A 424 19.93 12.58 -74.29
CA PRO A 424 19.38 12.57 -75.65
C PRO A 424 17.85 12.39 -75.70
N TYR A 425 17.25 11.87 -74.64
CA TYR A 425 15.87 11.37 -74.63
C TYR A 425 14.92 12.19 -73.74
N PHE A 426 15.45 13.00 -72.83
CA PHE A 426 14.68 13.69 -71.79
C PHE A 426 15.05 15.18 -71.68
N GLU A 427 14.09 16.00 -71.26
CA GLU A 427 14.31 17.42 -70.96
C GLU A 427 15.22 17.65 -69.74
N LEU A 428 15.86 18.83 -69.68
CA LEU A 428 16.76 19.24 -68.59
C LEU A 428 16.09 19.19 -67.20
N SER A 429 14.77 19.42 -67.14
CA SER A 429 13.97 19.35 -65.91
C SER A 429 14.02 17.96 -65.26
N ASN A 430 14.01 16.89 -66.06
CA ASN A 430 14.07 15.51 -65.57
C ASN A 430 15.47 15.12 -65.07
N LEU A 431 16.52 15.67 -65.68
CA LEU A 431 17.90 15.45 -65.26
C LEU A 431 18.15 16.03 -63.86
N ILE A 432 17.57 17.20 -63.56
CA ILE A 432 17.63 17.82 -62.23
C ILE A 432 17.06 16.89 -61.15
N MET A 433 15.97 16.16 -61.46
CA MET A 433 15.37 15.21 -60.50
C MET A 433 16.33 14.07 -60.12
N VAL A 434 17.17 13.60 -61.05
CA VAL A 434 18.19 12.57 -60.78
C VAL A 434 19.20 13.07 -59.74
N TYR A 435 19.66 14.31 -59.89
CA TYR A 435 20.56 14.94 -58.92
C TYR A 435 19.89 15.17 -57.56
N LEU A 436 18.63 15.63 -57.54
CA LEU A 436 17.88 15.78 -56.29
C LEU A 436 17.71 14.44 -55.56
N LEU A 437 17.45 13.35 -56.30
CA LEU A 437 17.38 12.00 -55.75
C LEU A 437 18.73 11.55 -55.16
N GLY A 438 19.83 11.80 -55.89
CA GLY A 438 21.19 11.52 -55.43
C GLY A 438 21.55 12.24 -54.13
N VAL A 439 21.28 13.55 -54.07
CA VAL A 439 21.49 14.36 -52.86
C VAL A 439 20.65 13.82 -51.70
N THR A 440 19.39 13.43 -51.95
CA THR A 440 18.53 12.82 -50.92
C THR A 440 19.14 11.52 -50.36
N GLY A 441 19.69 10.68 -51.23
CA GLY A 441 20.39 9.46 -50.81
C GLY A 441 21.64 9.73 -49.97
N VAL A 442 22.40 10.78 -50.29
CA VAL A 442 23.55 11.24 -49.49
C VAL A 442 23.09 11.78 -48.14
N ALA A 443 22.03 12.59 -48.11
CA ALA A 443 21.45 13.13 -46.87
C ALA A 443 20.99 12.01 -45.91
N ALA A 444 20.40 10.95 -46.46
CA ALA A 444 19.91 9.81 -45.67
C ALA A 444 21.05 9.02 -45.00
N ARG A 445 22.21 8.87 -45.66
CA ARG A 445 23.30 7.99 -45.19
C ARG A 445 24.47 8.72 -44.55
N SER A 446 24.85 9.88 -45.07
CA SER A 446 26.17 10.50 -44.85
C SER A 446 26.13 11.79 -44.02
N GLY A 447 24.96 12.25 -43.57
CA GLY A 447 24.84 13.41 -42.66
C GLY A 447 24.88 14.78 -43.36
N PRO A 448 24.86 15.89 -42.58
CA PRO A 448 24.60 17.23 -43.11
C PRO A 448 25.75 17.80 -43.97
N GLY A 449 27.00 17.60 -43.56
CA GLY A 449 28.17 18.12 -44.29
C GLY A 449 28.30 17.56 -45.71
N PRO A 450 28.37 16.23 -45.88
CA PRO A 450 28.44 15.59 -47.20
C PRO A 450 27.23 15.87 -48.10
N SER A 451 26.04 16.06 -47.54
CA SER A 451 24.83 16.42 -48.31
C SER A 451 24.88 17.85 -48.86
N VAL A 452 25.40 18.81 -48.10
CA VAL A 452 25.63 20.18 -48.58
C VAL A 452 26.67 20.17 -49.71
N LEU A 453 27.78 19.42 -49.54
CA LEU A 453 28.76 19.25 -50.61
C LEU A 453 28.12 18.64 -51.86
N ALA A 454 27.34 17.55 -51.71
CA ALA A 454 26.64 16.92 -52.83
C ALA A 454 25.69 17.89 -53.55
N SER A 455 25.00 18.76 -52.82
CA SER A 455 24.08 19.77 -53.39
C SER A 455 24.83 20.80 -54.23
N ILE A 456 25.92 21.35 -53.69
CA ILE A 456 26.77 22.33 -54.40
C ILE A 456 27.42 21.68 -55.62
N LEU A 457 27.97 20.48 -55.46
CA LEU A 457 28.63 19.74 -56.53
C LEU A 457 27.62 19.36 -57.63
N SER A 458 26.39 18.99 -57.26
CA SER A 458 25.34 18.67 -58.23
C SER A 458 24.98 19.88 -59.10
N VAL A 459 24.85 21.08 -58.51
CA VAL A 459 24.60 22.31 -59.27
C VAL A 459 25.78 22.65 -60.19
N ALA A 460 27.01 22.58 -59.66
CA ALA A 460 28.21 22.90 -60.44
C ALA A 460 28.43 21.93 -61.61
N VAL A 461 28.25 20.62 -61.38
CA VAL A 461 28.40 19.60 -62.42
C VAL A 461 27.25 19.68 -63.43
N PHE A 462 26.03 19.97 -62.98
CA PHE A 462 24.90 20.14 -63.89
C PHE A 462 25.08 21.34 -64.83
N ASP A 463 25.52 22.49 -64.31
CA ASP A 463 25.83 23.69 -65.12
C ASP A 463 26.92 23.39 -66.16
N PHE A 464 28.01 22.75 -65.72
CA PHE A 464 29.16 22.47 -66.58
C PHE A 464 28.85 21.52 -67.75
N PHE A 465 28.02 20.49 -67.54
CA PHE A 465 27.78 19.46 -68.57
C PHE A 465 26.50 19.68 -69.40
N PHE A 466 25.42 20.21 -68.82
CA PHE A 466 24.09 20.16 -69.45
C PHE A 466 23.54 21.52 -69.87
N VAL A 467 24.10 22.63 -69.39
CA VAL A 467 23.67 23.99 -69.77
C VAL A 467 24.52 24.52 -70.92
N VAL A 468 23.88 25.21 -71.87
CA VAL A 468 24.54 25.78 -73.07
C VAL A 468 25.08 27.18 -72.75
N PRO A 469 26.34 27.52 -73.10
CA PRO A 469 27.33 26.69 -73.79
C PRO A 469 27.95 25.62 -72.87
N HIS A 470 28.10 24.40 -73.39
CA HIS A 470 28.64 23.27 -72.62
C HIS A 470 30.12 23.47 -72.25
N PHE A 471 30.54 22.81 -71.17
CA PHE A 471 31.91 22.82 -70.65
C PHE A 471 32.42 24.20 -70.20
N THR A 472 31.51 25.11 -69.86
CA THR A 472 31.83 26.42 -69.31
C THR A 472 30.82 26.84 -68.24
N PHE A 473 31.26 27.58 -67.23
CA PHE A 473 30.40 28.18 -66.20
C PHE A 473 29.80 29.53 -66.64
N ARG A 474 29.76 29.79 -67.95
CA ARG A 474 29.21 31.05 -68.49
C ARG A 474 27.71 30.91 -68.67
N VAL A 475 26.96 31.36 -67.67
CA VAL A 475 25.51 31.41 -67.73
C VAL A 475 25.07 32.56 -68.62
N ALA A 476 24.72 32.25 -69.88
CA ALA A 476 24.25 33.22 -70.86
C ALA A 476 22.77 33.61 -70.67
N ASP A 477 21.99 32.75 -70.01
CA ASP A 477 20.55 32.92 -69.80
C ASP A 477 20.22 32.94 -68.30
N ALA A 478 19.62 34.05 -67.85
CA ALA A 478 19.23 34.27 -66.46
C ALA A 478 18.22 33.24 -65.95
N GLN A 479 17.51 32.52 -66.82
CA GLN A 479 16.57 31.45 -66.45
C GLN A 479 17.26 30.28 -65.73
N TYR A 480 18.51 29.95 -66.08
CA TYR A 480 19.25 28.86 -65.41
C TYR A 480 19.70 29.25 -63.99
N LEU A 481 19.99 30.53 -63.74
CA LEU A 481 20.31 31.02 -62.39
C LEU A 481 19.15 30.76 -61.41
N VAL A 482 17.91 30.99 -61.87
CA VAL A 482 16.70 30.70 -61.08
C VAL A 482 16.59 29.20 -60.81
N THR A 483 16.86 28.36 -61.81
CA THR A 483 16.81 26.91 -61.68
C THR A 483 17.85 26.38 -60.69
N PHE A 484 19.08 26.88 -60.72
CA PHE A 484 20.14 26.51 -59.77
C PHE A 484 19.81 26.93 -58.35
N ALA A 485 19.27 28.14 -58.18
CA ALA A 485 18.84 28.64 -56.88
C ALA A 485 17.71 27.77 -56.30
N VAL A 486 16.70 27.44 -57.12
CA VAL A 486 15.58 26.57 -56.70
C VAL A 486 16.08 25.17 -56.39
N MET A 487 16.91 24.57 -57.24
CA MET A 487 17.49 23.25 -57.03
C MET A 487 18.31 23.20 -55.74
N LEU A 488 19.16 24.20 -55.49
CA LEU A 488 19.96 24.28 -54.27
C LEU A 488 19.07 24.42 -53.03
N VAL A 489 18.05 25.28 -53.07
CA VAL A 489 17.09 25.45 -51.97
C VAL A 489 16.34 24.14 -51.70
N VAL A 490 15.81 23.49 -52.73
CA VAL A 490 15.09 22.21 -52.60
C VAL A 490 16.02 21.14 -52.04
N ALA A 491 17.24 21.01 -52.55
CA ALA A 491 18.25 20.07 -52.06
C ALA A 491 18.60 20.32 -50.58
N LEU A 492 18.78 21.58 -50.17
CA LEU A 492 19.05 21.95 -48.78
C LEU A 492 17.86 21.70 -47.85
N VAL A 493 16.63 21.95 -48.33
CA VAL A 493 15.39 21.66 -47.58
C VAL A 493 15.23 20.16 -47.38
N ILE A 494 15.37 19.35 -48.44
CA ILE A 494 15.30 17.88 -48.36
C ILE A 494 16.39 17.34 -47.43
N SER A 495 17.61 17.87 -47.55
CA SER A 495 18.73 17.54 -46.66
C SER A 495 18.40 17.88 -45.19
N GLY A 496 17.84 19.07 -44.94
CA GLY A 496 17.43 19.51 -43.62
C GLY A 496 16.35 18.64 -43.00
N PHE A 497 15.32 18.25 -43.77
CA PHE A 497 14.27 17.34 -43.32
C PHE A 497 14.81 15.94 -43.02
N THR A 498 15.65 15.40 -43.90
CA THR A 498 16.22 14.05 -43.75
C THR A 498 17.08 13.94 -42.50
N VAL A 499 17.91 14.94 -42.21
CA VAL A 499 18.73 14.99 -40.99
C VAL A 499 17.86 15.11 -39.74
N ARG A 500 16.79 15.91 -39.76
CA ARG A 500 15.85 16.00 -38.63
C ARG A 500 15.14 14.68 -38.35
N ILE A 501 14.66 14.00 -39.40
CA ILE A 501 14.01 12.69 -39.28
C ILE A 501 14.97 11.66 -38.64
N ARG A 502 16.25 11.67 -39.03
CA ARG A 502 17.26 10.77 -38.44
C ARG A 502 17.48 11.04 -36.95
N ILE A 503 17.66 12.30 -36.56
CA ILE A 503 17.83 12.68 -35.15
C ILE A 503 16.60 12.27 -34.32
N GLN A 504 15.40 12.48 -34.87
CA GLN A 504 14.17 12.04 -34.21
C GLN A 504 14.10 10.52 -34.07
N ALA A 505 14.41 9.75 -35.13
CA ALA A 505 14.41 8.29 -35.10
C ALA A 505 15.44 7.71 -34.11
N GLU A 506 16.61 8.32 -34.01
CA GLU A 506 17.68 7.90 -33.10
C GLU A 506 17.30 8.18 -31.64
N SER A 507 16.71 9.36 -31.36
CA SER A 507 16.16 9.69 -30.04
C SER A 507 15.00 8.76 -29.64
N ALA A 508 14.14 8.38 -30.59
CA ALA A 508 13.02 7.48 -30.35
C ALA A 508 13.51 6.07 -29.99
N ARG A 509 14.52 5.55 -30.70
CA ARG A 509 15.16 4.26 -30.39
C ARG A 509 15.84 4.25 -29.03
N GLN A 510 16.49 5.35 -28.63
CA GLN A 510 17.08 5.45 -27.29
C GLN A 510 15.99 5.43 -26.20
N ARG A 511 14.88 6.15 -26.40
CA ARG A 511 13.73 6.09 -25.49
C ARG A 511 13.15 4.68 -25.39
N GLU A 512 12.94 4.01 -26.51
CA GLU A 512 12.43 2.63 -26.55
C GLU A 512 13.32 1.67 -25.76
N ARG A 513 14.65 1.73 -25.94
CA ARG A 513 15.61 0.90 -25.18
C ARG A 513 15.55 1.15 -23.68
N ARG A 514 15.47 2.42 -23.26
CA ARG A 514 15.36 2.81 -21.83
C ARG A 514 14.07 2.25 -21.21
N THR A 515 12.94 2.43 -21.89
CA THR A 515 11.65 1.93 -21.41
C THR A 515 11.62 0.39 -21.36
N ALA A 516 12.15 -0.28 -22.37
CA ALA A 516 12.22 -1.74 -22.41
C ALA A 516 13.06 -2.32 -21.25
N ALA A 517 14.21 -1.70 -20.94
CA ALA A 517 15.07 -2.14 -19.83
C ALA A 517 14.40 -1.95 -18.46
N LEU A 518 13.77 -0.79 -18.22
CA LEU A 518 13.02 -0.54 -16.99
C LEU A 518 11.82 -1.49 -16.84
N TYR A 519 11.09 -1.76 -17.93
CA TYR A 519 9.97 -2.68 -17.93
C TYR A 519 10.42 -4.13 -17.64
N ALA A 520 11.53 -4.58 -18.22
CA ALA A 520 12.08 -5.90 -17.97
C ALA A 520 12.46 -6.09 -16.49
N LEU A 521 13.17 -5.11 -15.90
CA LEU A 521 13.48 -5.12 -14.46
C LEU A 521 12.21 -5.17 -13.62
N SER A 522 11.27 -4.24 -13.84
CA SER A 522 10.05 -4.12 -13.05
C SER A 522 9.21 -5.40 -13.09
N ARG A 523 9.09 -6.03 -14.27
CA ARG A 523 8.37 -7.30 -14.43
C ARG A 523 9.03 -8.44 -13.66
N GLU A 524 10.36 -8.54 -13.69
CA GLU A 524 11.08 -9.60 -12.98
C GLU A 524 11.00 -9.40 -11.46
N LEU A 525 11.21 -8.16 -10.98
CA LEU A 525 11.04 -7.79 -9.58
C LEU A 525 9.62 -8.07 -9.08
N ALA A 526 8.60 -7.83 -9.92
CA ALA A 526 7.21 -8.10 -9.57
C ALA A 526 6.97 -9.60 -9.33
N SER A 527 7.62 -10.48 -10.09
CA SER A 527 7.49 -11.94 -9.98
C SER A 527 8.42 -12.59 -8.95
N ALA A 528 9.47 -11.89 -8.50
CA ALA A 528 10.46 -12.41 -7.57
C ALA A 528 9.84 -12.67 -6.18
N ARG A 529 10.09 -13.88 -5.65
CA ARG A 529 9.68 -14.27 -4.29
C ARG A 529 10.92 -14.39 -3.41
N GLY A 530 10.95 -13.62 -2.33
CA GLY A 530 12.06 -13.62 -1.38
C GLY A 530 13.17 -12.65 -1.78
N VAL A 531 13.91 -12.21 -0.75
CA VAL A 531 14.92 -11.15 -0.85
C VAL A 531 16.02 -11.51 -1.85
N GLU A 532 16.51 -12.74 -1.83
CA GLU A 532 17.61 -13.18 -2.70
C GLU A 532 17.27 -13.07 -4.20
N HIS A 533 16.04 -13.43 -4.60
CA HIS A 533 15.61 -13.35 -6.00
C HIS A 533 15.48 -11.90 -6.47
N VAL A 534 14.98 -11.00 -5.61
CA VAL A 534 14.90 -9.56 -5.87
C VAL A 534 16.30 -8.99 -6.10
N LEU A 535 17.23 -9.30 -5.20
CA LEU A 535 18.62 -8.81 -5.30
C LEU A 535 19.34 -9.33 -6.55
N ARG A 536 19.15 -10.61 -6.90
CA ARG A 536 19.75 -11.22 -8.09
C ARG A 536 19.21 -10.62 -9.38
N ALA A 537 17.90 -10.41 -9.47
CA ALA A 537 17.26 -9.78 -10.62
C ALA A 537 17.76 -8.33 -10.79
N ALA A 538 17.79 -7.55 -9.70
CA ALA A 538 18.31 -6.19 -9.72
C ALA A 538 19.78 -6.14 -10.16
N GLY A 539 20.65 -6.94 -9.52
CA GLY A 539 22.07 -6.98 -9.85
C GLY A 539 22.35 -7.31 -11.31
N ARG A 540 21.63 -8.28 -11.89
CA ARG A 540 21.76 -8.67 -13.30
C ARG A 540 21.34 -7.55 -14.26
N HIS A 541 20.13 -7.02 -14.10
CA HIS A 541 19.61 -5.97 -14.99
C HIS A 541 20.41 -4.67 -14.90
N ILE A 542 20.88 -4.30 -13.72
CA ILE A 542 21.74 -3.12 -13.54
C ILE A 542 23.10 -3.36 -14.24
N ALA A 543 23.70 -4.53 -14.07
CA ALA A 543 24.96 -4.87 -14.74
C ALA A 543 24.80 -4.88 -16.28
N ASP A 544 23.69 -5.42 -16.80
CA ASP A 544 23.42 -5.49 -18.24
C ASP A 544 23.24 -4.10 -18.89
N VAL A 545 22.62 -3.15 -18.16
CA VAL A 545 22.31 -1.81 -18.68
C VAL A 545 23.49 -0.85 -18.55
N PHE A 546 24.14 -0.82 -17.38
CA PHE A 546 25.18 0.17 -17.09
C PHE A 546 26.60 -0.34 -17.36
N GLY A 547 26.77 -1.67 -17.44
CA GLY A 547 28.08 -2.29 -17.58
C GLY A 547 28.91 -2.16 -16.29
N GLY A 548 29.60 -3.23 -15.92
CA GLY A 548 30.45 -3.26 -14.74
C GLY A 548 29.93 -4.20 -13.66
N GLN A 549 30.50 -4.07 -12.46
CA GLN A 549 30.22 -4.98 -11.35
C GLN A 549 29.24 -4.32 -10.37
N VAL A 550 28.19 -5.06 -10.01
CA VAL A 550 27.14 -4.58 -9.11
C VAL A 550 27.15 -5.38 -7.82
N ALA A 551 26.96 -4.73 -6.69
CA ALA A 551 26.73 -5.38 -5.41
C ALA A 551 25.57 -4.73 -4.68
N VAL A 552 24.81 -5.53 -3.92
CA VAL A 552 23.83 -5.00 -2.98
C VAL A 552 24.21 -5.43 -1.57
N LEU A 553 24.30 -4.44 -0.69
CA LEU A 553 24.59 -4.60 0.72
C LEU A 553 23.33 -4.36 1.54
N LEU A 554 22.99 -5.30 2.42
CA LEU A 554 21.88 -5.17 3.36
C LEU A 554 22.42 -5.11 4.79
N PRO A 555 21.77 -4.35 5.69
CA PRO A 555 22.16 -4.31 7.09
C PRO A 555 21.87 -5.66 7.76
N ASP A 556 22.76 -6.07 8.65
CA ASP A 556 22.50 -7.12 9.62
C ASP A 556 21.61 -6.59 10.77
N PRO A 557 21.14 -7.45 11.71
CA PRO A 557 20.35 -6.99 12.85
C PRO A 557 21.04 -5.95 13.75
N SER A 558 22.37 -5.79 13.64
CA SER A 558 23.14 -4.79 14.36
C SER A 558 23.37 -3.49 13.58
N GLY A 559 22.81 -3.38 12.36
CA GLY A 559 22.92 -2.21 11.50
C GLY A 559 24.21 -2.12 10.68
N HIS A 560 25.03 -3.18 10.66
CA HIS A 560 26.25 -3.22 9.85
C HIS A 560 25.94 -3.84 8.48
N LEU A 561 26.42 -3.20 7.42
CA LEU A 561 26.19 -3.70 6.06
C LEU A 561 26.98 -4.99 5.78
N GLY A 562 26.24 -6.07 5.48
CA GLY A 562 26.77 -7.33 4.95
C GLY A 562 26.58 -7.43 3.43
N LEU A 563 27.55 -8.04 2.74
CA LEU A 563 27.44 -8.33 1.30
C LEU A 563 26.47 -9.51 1.10
N GLN A 564 25.38 -9.30 0.35
CA GLN A 564 24.40 -10.36 0.07
C GLN A 564 24.40 -10.84 -1.38
N VAL A 565 24.66 -9.97 -2.36
CA VAL A 565 24.73 -10.36 -3.78
C VAL A 565 25.88 -9.64 -4.48
N GLY A 566 26.75 -10.41 -5.14
CA GLY A 566 27.72 -9.95 -6.14
C GLY A 566 27.74 -10.93 -7.32
N PRO A 567 27.35 -10.53 -8.55
CA PRO A 567 27.35 -11.40 -9.74
C PRO A 567 28.74 -11.67 -10.30
N SER A 568 29.80 -11.11 -9.72
CA SER A 568 31.16 -11.18 -10.24
C SER A 568 32.08 -11.57 -9.10
N ALA A 569 32.87 -12.63 -9.28
CA ALA A 569 33.86 -13.14 -8.32
C ALA A 569 35.00 -12.13 -7.97
N GLN A 570 34.84 -10.84 -8.29
CA GLN A 570 35.85 -9.78 -8.24
C GLN A 570 35.38 -8.48 -7.55
N PHE A 571 34.16 -8.41 -6.99
CA PHE A 571 33.73 -7.23 -6.23
C PHE A 571 34.35 -7.24 -4.82
N GLU A 572 35.64 -6.91 -4.74
CA GLU A 572 36.37 -6.79 -3.47
C GLU A 572 35.98 -5.50 -2.74
N VAL A 573 35.14 -5.63 -1.71
CA VAL A 573 34.82 -4.50 -0.84
C VAL A 573 35.97 -4.29 0.16
N THR A 574 36.94 -3.47 -0.24
CA THR A 574 38.03 -3.02 0.64
C THR A 574 37.45 -2.35 1.91
N PRO A 575 38.19 -2.29 3.03
CA PRO A 575 37.70 -1.65 4.26
C PRO A 575 37.29 -0.18 4.07
N SER A 576 38.00 0.56 3.20
CA SER A 576 37.63 1.94 2.85
C SER A 576 36.31 2.00 2.08
N GLU A 577 36.08 1.07 1.16
CA GLU A 577 34.85 0.96 0.37
C GLU A 577 33.64 0.59 1.24
N ARG A 578 33.83 -0.30 2.23
CA ARG A 578 32.82 -0.59 3.27
C ARG A 578 32.45 0.65 4.09
N GLY A 579 33.44 1.47 4.45
CA GLY A 579 33.19 2.72 5.17
C GLY A 579 32.33 3.71 4.37
N VAL A 580 32.54 3.80 3.06
CA VAL A 580 31.72 4.64 2.17
C VAL A 580 30.30 4.08 2.08
N ALA A 581 30.14 2.76 1.88
CA ALA A 581 28.83 2.13 1.84
C ALA A 581 28.05 2.34 3.16
N GLN A 582 28.70 2.16 4.31
CA GLN A 582 28.11 2.40 5.62
C GLN A 582 27.67 3.86 5.79
N TRP A 583 28.52 4.81 5.35
CA TRP A 583 28.17 6.24 5.38
C TRP A 583 26.93 6.53 4.53
N VAL A 584 26.81 5.93 3.34
CA VAL A 584 25.61 6.06 2.48
C VAL A 584 24.36 5.50 3.16
N TYR A 585 24.46 4.37 3.85
CA TYR A 585 23.36 3.78 4.62
C TYR A 585 22.91 4.69 5.77
N GLU A 586 23.84 5.31 6.48
CA GLU A 586 23.54 6.18 7.62
C GLU A 586 22.98 7.55 7.20
N HIS A 587 23.45 8.11 6.08
CA HIS A 587 23.13 9.47 5.67
C HIS A 587 22.09 9.55 4.54
N GLY A 588 21.80 8.43 3.86
CA GLY A 588 20.85 8.40 2.75
C GLY A 588 21.28 9.22 1.53
N GLN A 589 22.59 9.42 1.34
CA GLN A 589 23.14 10.24 0.26
C GLN A 589 24.06 9.41 -0.62
N THR A 590 23.90 9.55 -1.94
CA THR A 590 24.77 8.92 -2.94
C THR A 590 26.22 9.40 -2.80
N ALA A 591 27.18 8.48 -2.82
CA ALA A 591 28.60 8.79 -2.63
C ALA A 591 29.52 7.90 -3.48
N GLY A 592 30.75 8.36 -3.71
CA GLY A 592 31.77 7.61 -4.45
C GLY A 592 32.02 8.13 -5.87
N CYS A 593 32.43 7.23 -6.76
CA CYS A 593 32.90 7.59 -8.11
C CYS A 593 31.86 8.42 -8.88
N GLY A 594 32.27 9.56 -9.43
CA GLY A 594 31.38 10.45 -10.20
C GLY A 594 30.51 11.40 -9.36
N THR A 595 30.63 11.38 -8.02
CA THR A 595 29.90 12.28 -7.11
C THR A 595 30.80 13.34 -6.49
N SER A 596 30.21 14.35 -5.84
CA SER A 596 30.94 15.32 -5.01
C SER A 596 31.23 14.83 -3.59
N THR A 597 30.63 13.71 -3.19
CA THR A 597 30.64 13.18 -1.83
C THR A 597 31.52 11.95 -1.78
N LEU A 598 32.64 12.02 -1.06
CA LEU A 598 33.65 10.95 -1.00
C LEU A 598 34.14 10.50 -2.41
N PRO A 599 34.57 11.43 -3.29
CA PRO A 599 34.91 11.14 -4.70
C PRO A 599 36.13 10.21 -4.87
N GLY A 600 36.89 9.95 -3.80
CA GLY A 600 38.06 9.07 -3.82
C GLY A 600 37.71 7.57 -3.87
N ALA A 601 36.45 7.19 -3.68
CA ALA A 601 36.01 5.80 -3.82
C ALA A 601 35.93 5.40 -5.30
N LYS A 602 36.26 4.14 -5.60
CA LYS A 602 36.21 3.61 -6.97
C LYS A 602 34.80 3.16 -7.36
N VAL A 603 34.01 2.77 -6.36
CA VAL A 603 32.62 2.34 -6.51
C VAL A 603 31.69 3.54 -6.31
N LEU A 604 30.59 3.57 -7.04
CA LEU A 604 29.45 4.47 -6.78
C LEU A 604 28.44 3.74 -5.88
N TYR A 605 28.08 4.33 -4.75
CA TYR A 605 27.09 3.78 -3.81
C TYR A 605 25.82 4.61 -3.80
N LEU A 606 24.68 3.96 -3.98
CA LEU A 606 23.35 4.55 -3.92
C LEU A 606 22.54 3.93 -2.77
N PRO A 607 21.82 4.73 -1.97
CA PRO A 607 20.94 4.21 -0.94
C PRO A 607 19.69 3.57 -1.57
N LEU A 608 19.26 2.44 -1.03
CA LEU A 608 17.97 1.82 -1.34
C LEU A 608 16.92 2.38 -0.39
N VAL A 609 16.33 3.51 -0.77
CA VAL A 609 15.37 4.26 0.06
C VAL A 609 13.96 3.69 -0.12
N ALA A 610 13.31 3.38 1.00
CA ALA A 610 11.94 2.89 1.08
C ALA A 610 11.11 3.75 2.06
N SER A 611 9.82 3.44 2.22
CA SER A 611 8.93 4.27 3.06
C SER A 611 9.29 4.24 4.55
N GLN A 612 9.83 3.11 5.03
CA GLN A 612 10.25 2.92 6.43
C GLN A 612 11.71 3.32 6.72
N GLY A 613 12.46 3.76 5.71
CA GLY A 613 13.87 4.13 5.83
C GLY A 613 14.74 3.51 4.74
N ILE A 614 16.05 3.49 4.98
CA ILE A 614 17.03 2.95 4.04
C ILE A 614 17.14 1.44 4.30
N LEU A 615 16.84 0.62 3.30
CA LEU A 615 16.86 -0.85 3.43
C LEU A 615 18.23 -1.45 3.15
N GLY A 616 19.13 -0.71 2.50
CA GLY A 616 20.45 -1.17 2.10
C GLY A 616 21.12 -0.21 1.13
N VAL A 617 22.21 -0.67 0.51
CA VAL A 617 23.04 0.14 -0.39
C VAL A 617 23.36 -0.66 -1.65
N LEU A 618 23.16 -0.03 -2.80
CA LEU A 618 23.59 -0.53 -4.11
C LEU A 618 24.97 0.04 -4.44
N GLY A 619 25.96 -0.83 -4.65
CA GLY A 619 27.28 -0.47 -5.18
C GLY A 619 27.40 -0.81 -6.66
N LEU A 620 27.88 0.14 -7.47
CA LEU A 620 28.21 -0.05 -8.88
C LEU A 620 29.67 0.34 -9.12
N LEU A 621 30.47 -0.61 -9.58
CA LEU A 621 31.81 -0.36 -10.11
C LEU A 621 31.70 -0.31 -11.65
N PRO A 622 31.68 0.89 -12.26
CA PRO A 622 31.53 1.00 -13.71
C PRO A 622 32.76 0.47 -14.46
N ALA A 623 32.56 -0.04 -15.68
CA ALA A 623 33.65 -0.45 -16.56
C ALA A 623 34.49 0.76 -17.06
N ASP A 624 33.84 1.91 -17.28
CA ASP A 624 34.48 3.19 -17.57
C ASP A 624 33.98 4.25 -16.58
N PRO A 625 34.83 4.83 -15.72
CA PRO A 625 34.45 5.87 -14.77
C PRO A 625 33.75 7.08 -15.41
N ARG A 626 34.05 7.39 -16.68
CA ARG A 626 33.45 8.53 -17.39
C ARG A 626 32.00 8.29 -17.80
N SER A 627 31.57 7.03 -17.88
CA SER A 627 30.19 6.68 -18.27
C SER A 627 29.14 7.21 -17.28
N LEU A 628 29.50 7.32 -16.00
CA LEU A 628 28.64 7.80 -14.91
C LEU A 628 28.76 9.32 -14.67
N GLU A 629 29.58 10.04 -15.42
CA GLU A 629 29.64 11.52 -15.33
C GLU A 629 28.41 12.19 -15.95
N ALA A 630 27.70 11.49 -16.83
CA ALA A 630 26.48 11.98 -17.45
C ALA A 630 25.29 11.94 -16.47
N PRO A 631 24.63 13.08 -16.16
CA PRO A 631 23.53 13.13 -15.20
C PRO A 631 22.34 12.21 -15.55
N GLU A 632 22.07 12.01 -16.84
CA GLU A 632 21.02 11.10 -17.32
C GLU A 632 21.26 9.64 -16.89
N GLN A 633 22.52 9.18 -16.91
CA GLN A 633 22.88 7.82 -16.52
C GLN A 633 22.72 7.62 -15.02
N LEU A 634 23.15 8.60 -14.21
CA LEU A 634 22.95 8.59 -12.76
C LEU A 634 21.47 8.56 -12.40
N HIS A 635 20.63 9.39 -13.04
CA HIS A 635 19.19 9.39 -12.77
C HIS A 635 18.50 8.07 -13.16
N GLN A 636 18.94 7.47 -14.27
CA GLN A 636 18.45 6.16 -14.66
C GLN A 636 18.85 5.09 -13.61
N LEU A 637 20.08 5.15 -13.09
CA LEU A 637 20.54 4.24 -12.03
C LEU A 637 19.78 4.43 -10.72
N GLU A 638 19.52 5.68 -10.32
CA GLU A 638 18.66 6.03 -9.17
C GLU A 638 17.25 5.43 -9.35
N THR A 639 16.70 5.46 -10.57
CA THR A 639 15.39 4.84 -10.86
C THR A 639 15.41 3.31 -10.65
N PHE A 640 16.48 2.63 -11.09
CA PHE A 640 16.65 1.19 -10.86
C PHE A 640 16.82 0.87 -9.36
N ALA A 641 17.57 1.70 -8.63
CA ALA A 641 17.75 1.57 -7.19
C ALA A 641 16.41 1.71 -6.45
N ASN A 642 15.59 2.71 -6.80
CA ASN A 642 14.26 2.92 -6.19
C ASN A 642 13.29 1.76 -6.48
N GLN A 643 13.26 1.24 -7.71
CA GLN A 643 12.45 0.05 -8.05
C GLN A 643 12.89 -1.18 -7.24
N THR A 644 14.20 -1.34 -7.04
CA THR A 644 14.78 -2.42 -6.24
C THR A 644 14.41 -2.27 -4.76
N ALA A 645 14.50 -1.05 -4.21
CA ALA A 645 14.12 -0.74 -2.83
C ALA A 645 12.65 -1.05 -2.56
N LEU A 646 11.75 -0.64 -3.47
CA LEU A 646 10.31 -0.92 -3.37
C LEU A 646 10.01 -2.43 -3.40
N ALA A 647 10.67 -3.18 -4.28
CA ALA A 647 10.51 -4.63 -4.37
C ALA A 647 11.02 -5.34 -3.10
N LEU A 648 12.12 -4.83 -2.53
CA LEU A 648 12.68 -5.33 -1.28
C LEU A 648 11.76 -5.06 -0.09
N GLU A 649 11.25 -3.83 0.04
CA GLU A 649 10.28 -3.44 1.08
C GLU A 649 9.04 -4.34 1.04
N ARG A 650 8.44 -4.49 -0.15
CA ARG A 650 7.27 -5.35 -0.35
C ARG A 650 7.53 -6.78 0.10
N THR A 651 8.72 -7.30 -0.19
CA THR A 651 9.09 -8.69 0.15
C THR A 651 9.31 -8.86 1.66
N GLN A 652 9.94 -7.88 2.32
CA GLN A 652 10.13 -7.89 3.77
C GLN A 652 8.78 -7.75 4.50
N LEU A 653 7.92 -6.83 4.07
CA LEU A 653 6.58 -6.65 4.62
C LEU A 653 5.71 -7.89 4.45
N ALA A 654 5.76 -8.55 3.29
CA ALA A 654 5.05 -9.80 3.06
C ALA A 654 5.53 -10.92 4.00
N ALA A 655 6.85 -11.02 4.23
CA ALA A 655 7.41 -12.00 5.16
C ALA A 655 6.98 -11.72 6.62
N ALA A 656 7.04 -10.45 7.04
CA ALA A 656 6.61 -10.03 8.37
C ALA A 656 5.10 -10.26 8.60
N ALA A 657 4.26 -9.99 7.59
CA ALA A 657 2.82 -10.24 7.65
C ALA A 657 2.50 -11.73 7.79
N GLN A 658 3.20 -12.59 7.02
CA GLN A 658 3.04 -14.04 7.12
C GLN A 658 3.41 -14.55 8.51
N GLU A 659 4.52 -14.06 9.08
CA GLU A 659 4.95 -14.46 10.43
C GLU A 659 3.96 -13.98 11.51
N ALA A 660 3.47 -12.75 11.39
CA ALA A 660 2.45 -12.22 12.29
C ALA A 660 1.15 -13.02 12.23
N GLN A 661 0.74 -13.46 11.04
CA GLN A 661 -0.44 -14.30 10.86
C GLN A 661 -0.27 -15.67 11.55
N VAL A 662 0.86 -16.34 11.33
CA VAL A 662 1.15 -17.63 11.99
C VAL A 662 1.13 -17.50 13.51
N ARG A 663 1.71 -16.42 14.07
CA ARG A 663 1.66 -16.16 15.51
C ARG A 663 0.23 -15.88 16.01
N ALA A 664 -0.56 -15.12 15.26
CA ALA A 664 -1.94 -14.82 15.62
C ALA A 664 -2.84 -16.07 15.60
N GLU A 665 -2.64 -16.97 14.64
CA GLU A 665 -3.34 -18.27 14.59
C GLU A 665 -2.96 -19.16 15.78
N ALA A 666 -1.67 -19.23 16.13
CA ALA A 666 -1.21 -19.97 17.30
C ALA A 666 -1.83 -19.44 18.62
N GLU A 667 -1.89 -18.12 18.79
CA GLU A 667 -2.48 -17.51 20.00
C GLU A 667 -4.00 -17.69 20.07
N ARG A 668 -4.70 -17.64 18.93
CA ARG A 668 -6.14 -17.95 18.84
C ARG A 668 -6.43 -19.39 19.24
N LEU A 669 -5.66 -20.35 18.71
CA LEU A 669 -5.77 -21.76 19.06
C LEU A 669 -5.57 -21.94 20.57
N ARG A 670 -4.48 -21.38 21.12
CA ARG A 670 -4.19 -21.41 22.57
C ARG A 670 -5.33 -20.84 23.42
N SER A 671 -5.87 -19.68 23.03
CA SER A 671 -6.97 -19.03 23.75
C SER A 671 -8.27 -19.85 23.71
N SER A 672 -8.60 -20.43 22.55
CA SER A 672 -9.78 -21.30 22.40
C SER A 672 -9.68 -22.54 23.28
N LEU A 673 -8.50 -23.16 23.34
CA LEU A 673 -8.24 -24.32 24.18
C LEU A 673 -8.40 -24.00 25.67
N LEU A 674 -7.82 -22.90 26.15
CA LEU A 674 -7.94 -22.47 27.55
C LEU A 674 -9.39 -22.18 27.94
N SER A 675 -10.18 -21.59 27.04
CA SER A 675 -11.59 -21.29 27.27
C SER A 675 -12.43 -22.55 27.42
N SER A 676 -12.23 -23.56 26.55
CA SER A 676 -12.94 -24.83 26.62
C SER A 676 -12.62 -25.59 27.91
N VAL A 677 -11.34 -25.68 28.28
CA VAL A 677 -10.89 -26.33 29.52
C VAL A 677 -11.51 -25.66 30.75
N SER A 678 -11.52 -24.33 30.77
CA SER A 678 -12.09 -23.57 31.90
C SER A 678 -13.59 -23.82 32.08
N HIS A 679 -14.32 -24.00 30.98
CA HIS A 679 -15.74 -24.36 31.02
C HIS A 679 -15.94 -25.77 31.61
N ASP A 680 -15.18 -26.75 31.12
CA ASP A 680 -15.30 -28.15 31.54
C ASP A 680 -14.89 -28.40 33.00
N LEU A 681 -14.02 -27.56 33.56
CA LEU A 681 -13.69 -27.57 35.00
C LEU A 681 -14.76 -26.89 35.87
N ARG A 682 -15.46 -25.87 35.33
CA ARG A 682 -16.44 -25.09 36.12
C ARG A 682 -17.70 -25.88 36.44
N THR A 683 -18.18 -26.71 35.51
CA THR A 683 -19.39 -27.53 35.69
C THR A 683 -19.31 -28.51 36.86
N PRO A 684 -18.29 -29.40 36.98
CA PRO A 684 -18.16 -30.29 38.13
C PRO A 684 -17.96 -29.51 39.43
N LEU A 685 -17.17 -28.43 39.41
CA LEU A 685 -16.91 -27.60 40.59
C LEU A 685 -18.19 -26.93 41.13
N ALA A 686 -19.06 -26.43 40.23
CA ALA A 686 -20.34 -25.86 40.61
C ALA A 686 -21.27 -26.90 41.25
N THR A 687 -21.24 -28.14 40.75
CA THR A 687 -22.04 -29.25 41.31
C THR A 687 -21.53 -29.66 42.69
N ILE A 688 -20.21 -29.78 42.85
CA ILE A 688 -19.55 -30.05 44.14
C ILE A 688 -19.91 -28.95 45.15
N THR A 689 -19.78 -27.69 44.76
CA THR A 689 -20.06 -26.56 45.66
C THR A 689 -21.54 -26.51 46.02
N GLY A 690 -22.44 -26.73 45.06
CA GLY A 690 -23.89 -26.77 45.30
C GLY A 690 -24.28 -27.88 46.27
N ALA A 691 -23.82 -29.11 46.04
CA ALA A 691 -24.10 -30.24 46.92
C ALA A 691 -23.51 -30.05 48.33
N ALA A 692 -22.28 -29.55 48.44
CA ALA A 692 -21.65 -29.25 49.72
C ALA A 692 -22.37 -28.12 50.49
N SER A 693 -22.80 -27.06 49.80
CA SER A 693 -23.60 -25.98 50.39
C SER A 693 -24.95 -26.48 50.89
N SER A 694 -25.65 -27.32 50.12
CA SER A 694 -26.92 -27.92 50.55
C SER A 694 -26.76 -28.82 51.79
N LEU A 695 -25.64 -29.54 51.90
CA LEU A 695 -25.32 -30.33 53.10
C LEU A 695 -24.96 -29.45 54.31
N LEU A 696 -24.34 -28.28 54.09
CA LEU A 696 -23.95 -27.34 55.16
C LEU A 696 -25.10 -26.46 55.65
N GLU A 697 -26.03 -26.06 54.76
CA GLU A 697 -27.20 -25.22 55.08
C GLU A 697 -28.41 -26.03 55.58
N GLY A 698 -28.36 -27.37 55.48
CA GLY A 698 -29.42 -28.28 55.85
C GLY A 698 -29.71 -28.33 57.35
N ASP A 699 -30.44 -27.35 57.87
CA ASP A 699 -31.04 -27.37 59.20
C ASP A 699 -32.41 -28.11 59.13
N LYS A 700 -32.41 -29.40 59.50
CA LYS A 700 -33.58 -30.24 59.91
C LYS A 700 -34.54 -30.88 58.87
N ILE A 701 -34.34 -30.87 57.55
CA ILE A 701 -35.29 -31.53 56.60
C ILE A 701 -34.62 -32.31 55.44
N LEU A 702 -33.34 -32.65 55.50
CA LEU A 702 -32.79 -33.64 54.55
C LEU A 702 -33.03 -35.04 55.13
N ASP A 703 -33.73 -35.89 54.38
CA ASP A 703 -33.82 -37.30 54.72
C ASP A 703 -32.46 -37.98 54.46
N ASP A 704 -32.20 -39.07 55.18
CA ASP A 704 -30.93 -39.79 55.10
C ASP A 704 -30.60 -40.20 53.65
N GLN A 705 -31.63 -40.46 52.84
CA GLN A 705 -31.48 -40.79 51.42
C GLN A 705 -30.96 -39.60 50.59
N THR A 706 -31.56 -38.41 50.69
CA THR A 706 -31.07 -37.23 49.96
C THR A 706 -29.67 -36.81 50.42
N GLN A 707 -29.35 -36.99 51.71
CA GLN A 707 -28.00 -36.75 52.21
C GLN A 707 -26.98 -37.69 51.56
N GLN A 708 -27.34 -38.96 51.41
CA GLN A 708 -26.49 -39.97 50.78
C GLN A 708 -26.32 -39.70 49.28
N ASP A 709 -27.39 -39.33 48.57
CA ASP A 709 -27.35 -38.97 47.15
C ASP A 709 -26.45 -37.73 46.89
N LEU A 710 -26.50 -36.72 47.77
CA LEU A 710 -25.63 -35.54 47.68
C LEU A 710 -24.15 -35.87 47.94
N LEU A 711 -23.86 -36.78 48.88
CA LEU A 711 -22.50 -37.27 49.15
C LEU A 711 -21.96 -38.11 48.01
N GLU A 712 -22.77 -38.98 47.41
CA GLU A 712 -22.40 -39.75 46.22
C GLU A 712 -22.10 -38.84 45.04
N SER A 713 -22.97 -37.85 44.77
CA SER A 713 -22.76 -36.86 43.71
C SER A 713 -21.46 -36.04 43.91
N LEU A 714 -21.10 -35.70 45.16
CA LEU A 714 -19.84 -35.05 45.49
C LEU A 714 -18.61 -35.90 45.12
N VAL A 715 -18.63 -37.17 45.50
CA VAL A 715 -17.53 -38.10 45.22
C VAL A 715 -17.41 -38.33 43.71
N GLU A 716 -18.52 -38.56 43.02
CA GLU A 716 -18.53 -38.78 41.57
C GLU A 716 -17.96 -37.58 40.78
N GLU A 717 -18.39 -36.36 41.10
CA GLU A 717 -17.91 -35.16 40.41
C GLU A 717 -16.45 -34.83 40.79
N ALA A 718 -16.01 -35.15 42.01
CA ALA A 718 -14.60 -34.99 42.41
C ALA A 718 -13.68 -35.96 41.67
N GLU A 719 -14.06 -37.24 41.57
CA GLU A 719 -13.33 -38.22 40.77
C GLU A 719 -13.31 -37.84 39.29
N ARG A 720 -14.43 -37.33 38.78
CA ARG A 720 -14.53 -36.83 37.40
C ARG A 720 -13.59 -35.66 37.14
N LEU A 721 -13.54 -34.69 38.05
CA LEU A 721 -12.61 -33.56 37.96
C LEU A 721 -11.15 -34.05 37.99
N ASN A 722 -10.83 -35.01 38.86
CA ASN A 722 -9.49 -35.60 38.94
C ASN A 722 -9.08 -36.29 37.62
N ARG A 723 -9.98 -37.06 37.00
CA ARG A 723 -9.77 -37.63 35.67
C ARG A 723 -9.52 -36.55 34.61
N LEU A 724 -10.27 -35.45 34.66
CA LEU A 724 -10.16 -34.35 33.71
C LEU A 724 -8.81 -33.62 33.81
N VAL A 725 -8.35 -33.37 35.04
CA VAL A 725 -7.03 -32.76 35.31
C VAL A 725 -5.89 -33.68 34.87
N ASN A 726 -5.96 -34.98 35.18
CA ASN A 726 -4.93 -35.94 34.77
C ASN A 726 -4.83 -36.04 33.25
N ASN A 727 -5.96 -36.13 32.54
CA ASN A 727 -5.98 -36.13 31.07
C ASN A 727 -5.36 -34.85 30.49
N LEU A 728 -5.55 -33.70 31.14
CA LEU A 728 -4.96 -32.43 30.71
C LEU A 728 -3.44 -32.38 30.97
N LEU A 729 -2.98 -32.92 32.10
CA LEU A 729 -1.55 -33.03 32.43
C LEU A 729 -0.82 -33.99 31.48
N GLU A 730 -1.45 -35.11 31.12
CA GLU A 730 -0.92 -36.02 30.10
C GLU A 730 -0.83 -35.33 28.74
N MET A 731 -1.86 -34.57 28.37
CA MET A 731 -1.89 -33.81 27.13
C MET A 731 -0.78 -32.76 27.04
N THR A 732 -0.57 -32.00 28.12
CA THR A 732 0.51 -30.99 28.17
C THR A 732 1.88 -31.63 28.12
N ARG A 733 2.09 -32.77 28.79
CA ARG A 733 3.36 -33.52 28.72
C ARG A 733 3.67 -34.06 27.33
N MET A 734 2.64 -34.45 26.57
CA MET A 734 2.77 -34.86 25.18
C MET A 734 3.13 -33.67 24.26
N GLU A 735 2.48 -32.51 24.43
CA GLU A 735 2.76 -31.32 23.60
C GLU A 735 4.15 -30.74 23.81
N SER A 736 4.70 -30.79 25.02
CA SER A 736 6.08 -30.39 25.29
C SER A 736 7.11 -31.45 24.86
N GLY A 737 6.68 -32.59 24.31
CA GLY A 737 7.57 -33.70 23.94
C GLY A 737 8.23 -34.38 25.14
N THR A 738 7.73 -34.15 26.35
CA THR A 738 8.32 -34.63 27.61
C THR A 738 7.80 -35.99 28.09
N LEU A 739 6.87 -36.62 27.35
CA LEU A 739 6.38 -37.96 27.66
C LEU A 739 7.53 -38.99 27.45
N GLN A 740 8.22 -39.36 28.53
CA GLN A 740 9.21 -40.42 28.51
C GLN A 740 8.55 -41.77 28.81
N VAL A 741 8.53 -42.65 27.82
CA VAL A 741 8.00 -44.02 27.94
C VAL A 741 9.10 -44.94 28.49
N ARG A 742 8.83 -45.66 29.58
CA ARG A 742 9.76 -46.65 30.14
C ARG A 742 9.31 -48.04 29.70
N LYS A 743 9.94 -48.55 28.64
CA LYS A 743 9.59 -49.86 28.07
C LYS A 743 10.28 -50.98 28.82
N GLU A 744 9.49 -51.85 29.44
CA GLU A 744 9.92 -53.09 30.07
C GLU A 744 9.20 -54.29 29.42
N TRP A 745 9.72 -55.50 29.59
CA TRP A 745 9.15 -56.69 28.97
C TRP A 745 8.00 -57.24 29.83
N HIS A 746 6.77 -57.12 29.34
CA HIS A 746 5.56 -57.54 30.06
C HIS A 746 4.78 -58.61 29.31
N VAL A 747 4.03 -59.40 30.08
CA VAL A 747 3.01 -60.33 29.60
C VAL A 747 1.72 -59.55 29.38
N LEU A 748 1.20 -59.53 28.15
CA LEU A 748 0.07 -58.65 27.82
C LEU A 748 -1.23 -59.09 28.51
N GLU A 749 -1.34 -60.38 28.83
CA GLU A 749 -2.43 -60.98 29.60
C GLU A 749 -2.58 -60.33 30.98
N GLU A 750 -1.46 -60.00 31.64
CA GLU A 750 -1.48 -59.33 32.95
C GLU A 750 -2.00 -57.89 32.82
N VAL A 751 -1.59 -57.17 31.78
CA VAL A 751 -2.01 -55.79 31.52
C VAL A 751 -3.50 -55.73 31.17
N VAL A 752 -3.99 -56.66 30.34
CA VAL A 752 -5.42 -56.81 30.02
C VAL A 752 -6.21 -57.18 31.27
N GLY A 753 -5.69 -58.11 32.08
CA GLY A 753 -6.30 -58.51 33.36
C GLY A 753 -6.40 -57.36 34.35
N ALA A 754 -5.35 -56.54 34.48
CA ALA A 754 -5.32 -55.36 35.35
C ALA A 754 -6.37 -54.32 34.91
N ALA A 755 -6.43 -54.01 33.61
CA ALA A 755 -7.43 -53.08 33.05
C ALA A 755 -8.87 -53.54 33.30
N LEU A 756 -9.16 -54.84 33.07
CA LEU A 756 -10.48 -55.42 33.35
C LEU A 756 -10.81 -55.40 34.85
N GLY A 757 -9.82 -55.68 35.71
CA GLY A 757 -9.97 -55.64 37.16
C GLY A 757 -10.35 -54.24 37.67
N ARG A 758 -9.75 -53.18 37.13
CA ARG A 758 -10.11 -51.79 37.49
C ARG A 758 -11.52 -51.41 37.02
N LEU A 759 -11.96 -51.95 35.89
CA LEU A 759 -13.29 -51.68 35.33
C LEU A 759 -14.38 -52.64 35.82
N ALA A 760 -14.07 -53.59 36.71
CA ALA A 760 -15.01 -54.62 37.16
C ALA A 760 -16.35 -54.05 37.68
N LYS A 761 -16.30 -52.93 38.43
CA LYS A 761 -17.53 -52.25 38.91
C LYS A 761 -18.36 -51.62 37.79
N LEU A 762 -17.70 -51.05 36.77
CA LEU A 762 -18.34 -50.38 35.64
C LEU A 762 -18.86 -51.38 34.58
N LEU A 763 -18.24 -52.56 34.51
CA LEU A 763 -18.66 -53.64 33.62
C LEU A 763 -19.92 -54.36 34.14
N CYS A 764 -20.17 -54.37 35.46
CA CYS A 764 -21.31 -55.06 36.08
C CYS A 764 -21.46 -56.51 35.57
N ASP A 765 -22.63 -56.86 35.01
CA ASP A 765 -22.93 -58.18 34.41
C ASP A 765 -22.65 -58.25 32.89
N ARG A 766 -21.94 -57.28 32.31
CA ARG A 766 -21.68 -57.23 30.87
C ARG A 766 -20.70 -58.34 30.45
N PRO A 767 -21.03 -59.16 29.44
CA PRO A 767 -20.13 -60.22 28.97
C PRO A 767 -18.92 -59.62 28.25
N VAL A 768 -17.71 -59.92 28.74
CA VAL A 768 -16.44 -59.58 28.08
C VAL A 768 -15.77 -60.88 27.63
N THR A 769 -15.55 -61.01 26.31
CA THR A 769 -14.87 -62.17 25.73
C THR A 769 -13.43 -61.80 25.41
N THR A 770 -12.46 -62.50 26.00
CA THR A 770 -11.04 -62.33 25.73
C THR A 770 -10.52 -63.46 24.85
N SER A 771 -9.87 -63.12 23.74
CA SER A 771 -9.19 -64.06 22.84
C SER A 771 -7.70 -63.74 22.83
N LEU A 772 -6.99 -64.37 23.78
CA LEU A 772 -5.55 -64.24 24.01
C LEU A 772 -4.90 -65.61 23.73
N PRO A 773 -4.12 -65.78 22.65
CA PRO A 773 -3.37 -67.01 22.39
C PRO A 773 -2.37 -67.32 23.52
N ALA A 774 -2.21 -68.59 23.90
CA ALA A 774 -1.31 -68.98 24.99
C ALA A 774 0.19 -68.82 24.65
N ASP A 775 0.51 -68.60 23.38
CA ASP A 775 1.87 -68.44 22.82
C ASP A 775 2.23 -66.98 22.52
N LEU A 776 1.60 -66.02 23.21
CA LEU A 776 1.92 -64.60 23.05
C LEU A 776 3.35 -64.28 23.52
N PRO A 777 4.15 -63.54 22.72
CA PRO A 777 5.47 -63.12 23.14
C PRO A 777 5.39 -61.99 24.18
N LEU A 778 6.43 -61.88 25.01
CA LEU A 778 6.63 -60.69 25.85
C LEU A 778 6.71 -59.45 24.97
N VAL A 779 6.08 -58.36 25.41
CA VAL A 779 6.03 -57.08 24.69
C VAL A 779 6.81 -56.00 25.43
N PRO A 780 7.66 -55.19 24.75
CA PRO A 780 8.40 -54.10 25.37
C PRO A 780 7.51 -52.85 25.50
N ILE A 781 6.85 -52.69 26.65
CA ILE A 781 5.84 -51.66 26.90
C ILE A 781 6.02 -50.98 28.25
N ASP A 782 5.46 -49.78 28.39
CA ASP A 782 5.17 -49.18 29.69
C ASP A 782 3.78 -49.66 30.11
N ASP A 783 3.73 -50.56 31.08
CA ASP A 783 2.53 -51.27 31.52
C ASP A 783 1.43 -50.31 31.98
N VAL A 784 1.79 -49.28 32.75
CA VAL A 784 0.84 -48.26 33.24
C VAL A 784 0.23 -47.47 32.09
N LEU A 785 1.03 -47.06 31.11
CA LEU A 785 0.53 -46.30 29.96
C LEU A 785 -0.32 -47.16 29.02
N ILE A 786 0.03 -48.43 28.79
CA ILE A 786 -0.79 -49.34 27.96
C ILE A 786 -2.06 -49.76 28.70
N GLU A 787 -2.01 -49.98 30.01
CA GLU A 787 -3.21 -50.18 30.84
C GLU A 787 -4.16 -48.99 30.69
N GLN A 788 -3.63 -47.76 30.72
CA GLN A 788 -4.41 -46.53 30.50
C GLN A 788 -5.06 -46.48 29.10
N VAL A 789 -4.37 -46.93 28.06
CA VAL A 789 -4.95 -47.06 26.71
C VAL A 789 -6.14 -48.02 26.74
N LEU A 790 -5.98 -49.20 27.35
CA LEU A 790 -7.04 -50.19 27.45
C LEU A 790 -8.24 -49.68 28.26
N ILE A 791 -8.00 -49.02 29.39
CA ILE A 791 -9.05 -48.43 30.21
C ILE A 791 -9.85 -47.39 29.41
N ASN A 792 -9.18 -46.50 28.67
CA ASN A 792 -9.85 -45.48 27.87
C ASN A 792 -10.68 -46.07 26.72
N LEU A 793 -10.16 -47.12 26.05
CA LEU A 793 -10.89 -47.81 24.99
C LEU A 793 -12.11 -48.57 25.54
N LEU A 794 -11.95 -49.27 26.66
CA LEU A 794 -13.02 -50.02 27.32
C LEU A 794 -14.07 -49.10 27.93
N ASP A 795 -13.70 -47.99 28.57
CA ASP A 795 -14.62 -46.98 29.09
C ASP A 795 -15.46 -46.34 27.97
N ASN A 796 -14.84 -46.05 26.82
CA ASN A 796 -15.58 -45.62 25.62
C ASN A 796 -16.55 -46.70 25.14
N ALA A 797 -16.10 -47.95 25.05
CA ALA A 797 -16.96 -49.07 24.64
C ALA A 797 -18.14 -49.27 25.62
N ILE A 798 -17.91 -49.08 26.93
CA ILE A 798 -18.96 -49.15 27.96
C ILE A 798 -20.01 -48.06 27.71
N LYS A 799 -19.58 -46.81 27.55
CA LYS A 799 -20.45 -45.64 27.37
C LYS A 799 -21.27 -45.65 26.07
N HIS A 800 -20.75 -46.27 25.02
CA HIS A 800 -21.35 -46.21 23.69
C HIS A 800 -22.05 -47.50 23.27
N THR A 801 -21.95 -48.56 24.06
CA THR A 801 -22.67 -49.81 23.82
C THR A 801 -23.89 -49.91 24.73
N PRO A 802 -25.08 -50.26 24.20
CA PRO A 802 -26.29 -50.48 25.01
C PRO A 802 -26.07 -51.49 26.14
N ASP A 803 -26.83 -51.35 27.23
CA ASP A 803 -26.75 -52.23 28.40
C ASP A 803 -26.87 -53.72 28.02
N GLY A 804 -25.94 -54.54 28.52
CA GLY A 804 -25.83 -55.96 28.21
C GLY A 804 -25.12 -56.33 26.90
N GLY A 805 -24.72 -55.37 26.05
CA GLY A 805 -23.98 -55.66 24.82
C GLY A 805 -22.56 -56.21 25.10
N PRO A 806 -22.11 -57.28 24.42
CA PRO A 806 -20.81 -57.90 24.68
C PRO A 806 -19.65 -57.02 24.21
N LEU A 807 -18.54 -57.07 24.95
CA LEU A 807 -17.25 -56.49 24.57
C LEU A 807 -16.27 -57.62 24.22
N GLU A 808 -15.46 -57.42 23.20
CA GLU A 808 -14.50 -58.40 22.71
C GLU A 808 -13.08 -57.80 22.73
N ILE A 809 -12.14 -58.48 23.39
CA ILE A 809 -10.71 -58.11 23.37
C ILE A 809 -9.96 -59.23 22.66
N THR A 810 -9.33 -58.92 21.53
CA THR A 810 -8.55 -59.88 20.75
C THR A 810 -7.11 -59.43 20.63
N VAL A 811 -6.17 -60.32 20.92
CA VAL A 811 -4.74 -60.07 20.71
C VAL A 811 -4.21 -61.02 19.65
N ARG A 812 -3.45 -60.49 18.69
CA ARG A 812 -2.78 -61.28 17.65
C ARG A 812 -1.33 -60.83 17.49
N ALA A 813 -0.39 -61.77 17.54
CA ALA A 813 1.00 -61.52 17.20
C ALA A 813 1.26 -61.90 15.75
N HIS A 814 1.78 -60.97 14.93
CA HIS A 814 2.16 -61.24 13.54
C HIS A 814 3.27 -60.29 13.06
N ASN A 815 4.22 -60.82 12.28
CA ASN A 815 5.30 -60.07 11.61
C ASN A 815 6.04 -59.06 12.51
N GLY A 816 6.47 -59.47 13.71
CA GLY A 816 7.23 -58.60 14.62
C GLY A 816 6.41 -57.49 15.27
N THR A 817 5.08 -57.59 15.25
CA THR A 817 4.16 -56.67 15.92
C THR A 817 3.06 -57.43 16.64
N VAL A 818 2.60 -56.90 17.77
CA VAL A 818 1.41 -57.37 18.47
C VAL A 818 0.28 -56.39 18.20
N THR A 819 -0.86 -56.89 17.73
CA THR A 819 -2.07 -56.11 17.50
C THR A 819 -3.08 -56.42 18.58
N VAL A 820 -3.59 -55.39 19.24
CA VAL A 820 -4.65 -55.46 20.24
C VAL A 820 -5.89 -54.81 19.66
N GLU A 821 -7.00 -55.54 19.68
CA GLU A 821 -8.31 -55.11 19.19
C GLU A 821 -9.29 -55.08 20.36
N VAL A 822 -9.92 -53.92 20.58
CA VAL A 822 -11.04 -53.74 21.50
C VAL A 822 -12.26 -53.45 20.65
N ALA A 823 -13.22 -54.36 20.66
CA ALA A 823 -14.39 -54.32 19.81
C ALA A 823 -15.69 -54.30 20.62
N ASP A 824 -16.62 -53.47 20.18
CA ASP A 824 -17.93 -53.29 20.81
C ASP A 824 -19.09 -53.63 19.85
N ARG A 825 -20.33 -53.49 20.35
CA ARG A 825 -21.58 -53.65 19.58
C ARG A 825 -22.48 -52.41 19.66
N GLY A 826 -21.86 -51.24 19.76
CA GLY A 826 -22.53 -49.94 19.78
C GLY A 826 -23.05 -49.48 18.41
N PRO A 827 -23.47 -48.21 18.29
CA PRO A 827 -24.06 -47.66 17.06
C PRO A 827 -23.06 -47.47 15.90
N GLY A 828 -21.76 -47.66 16.14
CA GLY A 828 -20.71 -47.39 15.16
C GLY A 828 -20.29 -45.91 15.08
N LEU A 829 -19.27 -45.64 14.27
CA LEU A 829 -18.80 -44.30 13.90
C LEU A 829 -19.51 -43.81 12.63
N PRO A 830 -19.79 -42.50 12.50
CA PRO A 830 -20.23 -41.92 11.23
C PRO A 830 -19.19 -42.15 10.11
N PRO A 831 -19.61 -42.33 8.84
CA PRO A 831 -18.67 -42.49 7.73
C PRO A 831 -17.76 -41.26 7.58
N GLY A 832 -16.44 -41.46 7.57
CA GLY A 832 -15.44 -40.40 7.49
C GLY A 832 -14.91 -39.89 8.84
N ASP A 833 -15.46 -40.38 9.96
CA ASP A 833 -14.99 -40.03 11.30
C ASP A 833 -13.94 -41.01 11.85
N GLU A 834 -13.59 -42.08 11.12
CA GLU A 834 -12.67 -43.14 11.56
C GLU A 834 -11.28 -42.63 11.97
N GLU A 835 -10.78 -41.58 11.29
CA GLU A 835 -9.54 -40.90 11.70
C GLU A 835 -9.78 -39.70 12.62
N ARG A 836 -10.93 -39.02 12.48
CA ARG A 836 -11.28 -37.80 13.20
C ARG A 836 -11.59 -38.04 14.67
N VAL A 837 -12.04 -39.25 15.03
CA VAL A 837 -12.27 -39.63 16.44
C VAL A 837 -11.04 -39.54 17.34
N PHE A 838 -9.85 -39.50 16.76
CA PHE A 838 -8.59 -39.31 17.49
C PHE A 838 -8.10 -37.85 17.47
N GLU A 839 -8.80 -36.93 16.79
CA GLU A 839 -8.52 -35.51 16.87
C GLU A 839 -8.87 -34.96 18.25
N LYS A 840 -8.10 -33.98 18.70
CA LYS A 840 -8.26 -33.36 20.02
C LYS A 840 -9.64 -32.69 20.11
N PHE A 841 -10.38 -32.97 21.18
CA PHE A 841 -11.70 -32.38 21.46
C PHE A 841 -12.78 -32.73 20.43
N TYR A 842 -12.52 -33.67 19.52
CA TYR A 842 -13.51 -34.09 18.55
C TYR A 842 -14.63 -34.90 19.22
N ARG A 843 -15.87 -34.61 18.84
CA ARG A 843 -17.08 -35.30 19.31
C ARG A 843 -17.99 -35.53 18.11
N GLY A 844 -18.43 -36.78 17.91
CA GLY A 844 -19.37 -37.11 16.86
C GLY A 844 -20.76 -36.46 17.09
N PRO A 845 -21.47 -36.07 16.03
CA PRO A 845 -22.81 -35.49 16.14
C PRO A 845 -23.81 -36.49 16.74
N GLY A 846 -24.57 -36.08 17.75
CA GLY A 846 -25.67 -36.87 18.35
C GLY A 846 -25.31 -37.70 19.59
N LEU A 847 -24.07 -37.66 20.07
CA LEU A 847 -23.64 -38.40 21.27
C LEU A 847 -23.89 -37.58 22.55
N THR A 848 -24.95 -37.93 23.29
CA THR A 848 -25.35 -37.32 24.57
C THR A 848 -24.43 -37.65 25.76
N SER A 849 -23.37 -38.44 25.55
CA SER A 849 -22.46 -38.86 26.62
C SER A 849 -21.46 -37.76 27.02
N ARG A 850 -21.33 -37.53 28.34
CA ARG A 850 -20.49 -36.49 28.98
C ARG A 850 -18.99 -36.89 28.97
N GLY A 851 -18.28 -36.66 27.88
CA GLY A 851 -16.82 -36.87 27.76
C GLY A 851 -16.06 -35.65 27.19
N THR A 852 -14.76 -35.54 27.47
CA THR A 852 -13.90 -34.38 27.13
C THR A 852 -13.34 -34.38 25.70
N GLY A 853 -13.52 -35.48 24.95
CA GLY A 853 -12.92 -35.63 23.61
C GLY A 853 -11.38 -35.75 23.61
N LEU A 854 -10.77 -36.02 24.78
CA LEU A 854 -9.31 -36.15 24.92
C LEU A 854 -8.84 -37.61 25.00
N GLY A 855 -9.69 -38.55 25.44
CA GLY A 855 -9.27 -39.94 25.72
C GLY A 855 -8.63 -40.65 24.51
N LEU A 856 -9.28 -40.60 23.35
CA LEU A 856 -8.76 -41.25 22.12
C LEU A 856 -7.50 -40.56 21.58
N ALA A 857 -7.39 -39.23 21.71
CA ALA A 857 -6.18 -38.50 21.34
C ALA A 857 -4.98 -38.90 22.24
N ILE A 858 -5.23 -39.12 23.54
CA ILE A 858 -4.23 -39.65 24.48
C ILE A 858 -3.84 -41.08 24.11
N CYS A 859 -4.81 -41.94 23.78
CA CYS A 859 -4.52 -43.30 23.32
C CYS A 859 -3.59 -43.29 22.09
N ARG A 860 -3.83 -42.42 21.11
CA ARG A 860 -2.96 -42.27 19.94
C ARG A 860 -1.56 -41.81 20.34
N GLY A 861 -1.43 -40.79 21.18
CA GLY A 861 -0.13 -40.29 21.62
C GLY A 861 0.70 -41.32 22.40
N ILE A 862 0.08 -42.09 23.29
CA ILE A 862 0.74 -43.19 24.02
C ILE A 862 1.22 -44.28 23.05
N VAL A 863 0.34 -44.73 22.15
CA VAL A 863 0.67 -45.79 21.18
C VAL A 863 1.79 -45.35 20.22
N GLU A 864 1.74 -44.10 19.73
CA GLU A 864 2.79 -43.54 18.87
C GLU A 864 4.11 -43.38 19.62
N ALA A 865 4.11 -42.99 20.90
CA ALA A 865 5.30 -42.95 21.74
C ALA A 865 5.91 -44.35 21.96
N HIS A 866 5.08 -45.40 21.91
CA HIS A 866 5.53 -46.79 21.89
C HIS A 866 6.04 -47.27 20.52
N GLY A 867 5.95 -46.45 19.46
CA GLY A 867 6.32 -46.80 18.08
C GLY A 867 5.23 -47.54 17.32
N GLY A 868 4.01 -47.60 17.87
CA GLY A 868 2.84 -48.25 17.32
C GLY A 868 1.96 -47.34 16.47
N ARG A 869 0.80 -47.86 16.06
CA ARG A 869 -0.29 -47.09 15.43
C ARG A 869 -1.64 -47.53 15.98
N ILE A 870 -2.59 -46.61 16.08
CA ILE A 870 -3.99 -46.88 16.47
C ILE A 870 -4.96 -46.47 15.36
N ARG A 871 -6.01 -47.27 15.14
CA ARG A 871 -7.08 -47.04 14.15
C ARG A 871 -8.43 -47.47 14.69
N ALA A 872 -9.50 -46.89 14.17
CA ALA A 872 -10.87 -47.29 14.46
C ALA A 872 -11.55 -47.72 13.16
N GLU A 873 -12.33 -48.80 13.19
CA GLU A 873 -13.07 -49.30 12.03
C GLU A 873 -14.46 -49.76 12.44
N ASN A 874 -15.47 -49.46 11.63
CA ASN A 874 -16.81 -49.98 11.83
C ASN A 874 -16.90 -51.46 11.52
N ARG A 875 -17.62 -52.21 12.36
CA ARG A 875 -17.82 -53.64 12.17
C ARG A 875 -19.01 -53.90 11.25
N PRO A 876 -18.94 -54.92 10.36
CA PRO A 876 -20.08 -55.33 9.52
C PRO A 876 -21.30 -55.77 10.35
N GLU A 877 -21.05 -56.30 11.55
CA GLU A 877 -22.07 -56.84 12.46
C GLU A 877 -22.65 -55.79 13.42
N GLY A 878 -22.24 -54.51 13.28
CA GLY A 878 -22.56 -53.40 14.19
C GLY A 878 -21.47 -53.18 15.25
N GLY A 879 -21.28 -51.92 15.66
CA GLY A 879 -20.23 -51.50 16.61
C GLY A 879 -18.92 -51.05 15.98
N VAL A 880 -17.96 -50.72 16.83
CA VAL A 880 -16.62 -50.22 16.45
C VAL A 880 -15.55 -51.20 16.91
N ALA A 881 -14.49 -51.37 16.12
CA ALA A 881 -13.27 -52.04 16.51
C ALA A 881 -12.11 -51.04 16.55
N PHE A 882 -11.57 -50.80 17.75
CA PHE A 882 -10.35 -50.01 17.95
C PHE A 882 -9.15 -50.96 17.95
N ARG A 883 -8.23 -50.77 17.01
CA ARG A 883 -7.02 -51.58 16.87
C ARG A 883 -5.77 -50.74 17.12
N PHE A 884 -4.91 -51.18 18.02
CA PHE A 884 -3.57 -50.61 18.16
C PHE A 884 -2.48 -51.66 18.02
N THR A 885 -1.32 -51.25 17.51
CA THR A 885 -0.16 -52.11 17.31
C THR A 885 0.97 -51.74 18.26
N ILE A 886 1.72 -52.75 18.70
CA ILE A 886 2.92 -52.61 19.53
C ILE A 886 4.07 -53.29 18.77
N PRO A 887 5.14 -52.56 18.40
CA PRO A 887 6.29 -53.17 17.73
C PRO A 887 7.12 -54.00 18.72
N LEU A 888 7.49 -55.22 18.32
CA LEU A 888 8.40 -56.09 19.07
C LEU A 888 9.85 -55.69 18.74
N THR A 889 10.31 -54.57 19.29
CA THR A 889 11.69 -54.08 19.12
C THR A 889 12.55 -54.46 20.33
N GLY A 890 13.53 -55.33 20.11
CA GLY A 890 14.48 -55.80 21.12
C GLY A 890 14.50 -57.33 21.24
N THR A 891 15.47 -57.87 21.96
CA THR A 891 15.50 -59.29 22.35
C THR A 891 14.81 -59.45 23.71
N PRO A 892 13.73 -60.26 23.81
CA PRO A 892 13.10 -60.56 25.08
C PRO A 892 14.08 -61.30 26.00
N PRO A 893 13.96 -61.15 27.33
CA PRO A 893 14.73 -61.96 28.26
C PRO A 893 14.41 -63.45 28.06
N GLU A 894 15.43 -64.31 28.05
CA GLU A 894 15.23 -65.76 28.03
C GLU A 894 14.53 -66.17 29.32
N VAL A 895 13.29 -66.64 29.19
CA VAL A 895 12.56 -67.24 30.30
C VAL A 895 13.15 -68.65 30.48
N GLU A 896 14.00 -68.83 31.49
CA GLU A 896 14.43 -70.17 31.91
C GLU A 896 13.18 -71.02 32.19
N GLY A 897 13.03 -72.10 31.43
CA GLY A 897 11.90 -73.00 31.55
C GLY A 897 11.75 -73.48 32.99
N VAL A 898 10.64 -73.13 33.63
CA VAL A 898 10.21 -73.81 34.84
C VAL A 898 9.72 -75.18 34.39
N ASP A 899 10.50 -76.22 34.71
CA ASP A 899 10.07 -77.61 34.64
C ASP A 899 8.71 -77.76 35.35
N VAL A 900 7.72 -78.25 34.61
CA VAL A 900 6.47 -78.82 35.16
C VAL A 900 6.59 -80.33 35.18
#